data_AF-A0A4E9DX51-F1
#
_entry.id   AF-A0A4E9DX51-F1
#
_cell.length_a   1.000
_cell.length_b   1.000
_cell.length_c   1.000
_cell.angle_alpha   90.00
_cell.angle_beta   90.00
_cell.angle_gamma   90.00
#
_symmetry.space_group_name_H-M   'P 1'
#
loop_
_entity.id
_entity.type
_entity.pdbx_description
1 polymer ?
#
loop_
_entity_poly.entity_id
_entity_poly.type
_entity_poly.pdbx_seq_one_letter_code
_entity_poly.pdbx_strand_id
1 'polypeptide(L)'
;MLKYITKPTRKGVADALLILALIGSVISVILVFIVFIAGTTIIRGDPDHLLWRPLALVSFDGVISNNDTSRFLVRLHWYASSFGWEHPTAPRGLPKAGITSSGLRYHSTIVNDLHQIASTLRLPEDTWNCPKPGPYEDPCGNIFFEAWRSFLASGGLPIPSWNVWINIVAALLLGTMDIFREWIIPNRPHWMKCRCIIGKRWCPLPKGSKEEIEQFDDYVWDKVRLAYWALSAGFFGIAAGHTCLNSVFFVRYLSYFEERLPDGISMHGRRRLASEILLWVAFGIKTFGALCMAVRWKLSRRPSGWMDGQNLGRIDRAKPNGTDGAKALRQLISKQPSRSISTSAAKSLLITPSTQLTAKSLTTFNSSTPRSASFATSAEATAEPVNTNFAAVSTGGIPYPGIPNIEDPYKKRQWQLEHMAGAFRVFARMGFTEGAAGHISVRDPVDRNTFWINPMGVHFGMLKASDMVHINEDGQVIGGNRVAVNAAGFTIHSAIHKARPDVDAACHAHSKYGKAWSTFGKPLDMISQDACIFYKDHSVYSDFGGVVFEDDEGARIAQALGPKNRSVILQNHGLLTAGGTVDEAAYLFSLMERTCEVQLLVESTGLPRNTISDEAAEYTYRYNADPNTLYTEFQPDFEYEVWKSNGELQSGVN
;
A
#
# COMPACT_ATOMS: atom_id res chain seq x y z
N MET A 1 4.31 61.07 32.43
CA MET A 1 3.88 60.48 31.13
C MET A 1 3.88 58.95 31.06
N LEU A 2 4.48 58.19 32.01
CA LEU A 2 4.44 56.72 32.02
C LEU A 2 3.25 56.07 32.78
N LYS A 3 2.24 56.83 33.21
CA LYS A 3 1.07 56.32 33.98
C LYS A 3 -0.19 56.05 33.12
N TYR A 4 -0.13 56.25 31.80
CA TYR A 4 -1.26 56.05 30.87
C TYR A 4 -1.07 54.85 29.93
N ILE A 5 -0.22 53.87 30.29
CA ILE A 5 -0.27 52.55 29.65
C ILE A 5 -1.38 51.78 30.35
N THR A 6 -2.57 51.81 29.77
CA THR A 6 -3.74 51.03 30.22
C THR A 6 -3.35 49.56 30.34
N LYS A 7 -3.62 48.93 31.49
CA LYS A 7 -3.41 47.49 31.66
C LYS A 7 -4.19 46.77 30.55
N PRO A 8 -3.56 45.91 29.74
CA PRO A 8 -4.23 45.30 28.62
C PRO A 8 -5.38 44.41 29.12
N THR A 9 -6.57 44.57 28.55
CA THR A 9 -7.71 43.70 28.87
C THR A 9 -7.41 42.28 28.39
N ARG A 10 -7.96 41.25 29.04
CA ARG A 10 -7.74 39.85 28.62
C ARG A 10 -8.09 39.62 27.15
N LYS A 11 -9.17 40.25 26.68
CA LYS A 11 -9.59 40.23 25.28
C LYS A 11 -8.58 40.93 24.37
N GLY A 12 -8.07 42.11 24.75
CA GLY A 12 -7.03 42.80 24.00
C GLY A 12 -5.72 41.98 23.87
N VAL A 13 -5.33 41.27 24.93
CA VAL A 13 -4.18 40.33 24.88
C VAL A 13 -4.47 39.15 23.95
N ALA A 14 -5.65 38.55 24.06
CA ALA A 14 -6.08 37.45 23.20
C ALA A 14 -6.03 37.85 21.71
N ASP A 15 -6.55 39.02 21.36
CA ASP A 15 -6.61 39.52 19.98
C ASP A 15 -5.20 39.86 19.45
N ALA A 16 -4.34 40.44 20.28
CA ALA A 16 -2.93 40.65 19.93
C ALA A 16 -2.20 39.34 19.63
N LEU A 17 -2.44 38.28 20.41
CA LEU A 17 -1.86 36.95 20.18
C LEU A 17 -2.30 36.35 18.84
N LEU A 18 -3.57 36.54 18.46
CA LEU A 18 -4.09 36.07 17.17
C LEU A 18 -3.47 36.83 15.99
N ILE A 19 -3.37 38.16 16.10
CA ILE A 19 -2.73 39.00 15.07
C ILE A 19 -1.26 38.62 14.89
N LEU A 20 -0.52 38.43 16.00
CA LEU A 20 0.87 38.01 15.97
C LEU A 20 1.04 36.64 15.31
N ALA A 21 0.19 35.66 15.66
CA ALA A 21 0.19 34.35 15.04
C ALA A 21 -0.08 34.44 13.52
N LEU A 22 -1.05 35.26 13.11
CA LEU A 22 -1.40 35.47 11.71
C LEU A 22 -0.28 36.09 10.89
N ILE A 23 0.35 37.16 11.39
CA ILE A 23 1.52 37.78 10.76
C ILE A 23 2.64 36.74 10.61
N GLY A 24 2.91 35.98 11.68
CA GLY A 24 3.85 34.88 11.65
C GLY A 24 3.50 33.83 10.60
N SER A 25 2.22 33.45 10.47
CA SER A 25 1.76 32.50 9.48
C SER A 25 2.06 32.96 8.05
N VAL A 26 1.74 34.21 7.72
CA VAL A 26 2.06 34.80 6.40
C VAL A 26 3.57 34.73 6.13
N ILE A 27 4.38 35.15 7.10
CA ILE A 27 5.85 35.10 6.98
C ILE A 27 6.32 33.66 6.75
N SER A 28 5.86 32.70 7.56
CA SER A 28 6.26 31.30 7.45
C SER A 28 5.90 30.68 6.10
N VAL A 29 4.72 31.01 5.55
CA VAL A 29 4.30 30.57 4.21
C VAL A 29 5.20 31.17 3.13
N ILE A 30 5.53 32.46 3.22
CA ILE A 30 6.47 33.12 2.29
C ILE A 30 7.85 32.46 2.34
N LEU A 31 8.39 32.18 3.53
CA LEU A 31 9.70 31.54 3.68
C LEU A 31 9.72 30.15 3.04
N VAL A 32 8.70 29.32 3.30
CA VAL A 32 8.59 27.99 2.69
C VAL A 32 8.36 28.09 1.18
N PHE A 33 7.60 29.09 0.71
CA PHE A 33 7.34 29.30 -0.71
C PHE A 33 8.64 29.71 -1.45
N ILE A 34 9.46 30.55 -0.82
CA ILE A 34 10.79 30.91 -1.33
C ILE A 34 11.66 29.66 -1.50
N VAL A 35 11.70 28.78 -0.51
CA VAL A 35 12.41 27.50 -0.59
C VAL A 35 11.82 26.61 -1.68
N PHE A 36 10.50 26.60 -1.83
CA PHE A 36 9.79 25.78 -2.79
C PHE A 36 10.06 26.19 -4.25
N ILE A 37 10.20 27.47 -4.56
CA ILE A 37 10.47 27.93 -5.94
C ILE A 37 11.96 28.11 -6.24
N ALA A 38 12.85 27.91 -5.27
CA ALA A 38 14.29 27.97 -5.50
C ALA A 38 14.72 26.95 -6.57
N GLY A 39 15.59 27.38 -7.48
CA GLY A 39 16.14 26.55 -8.56
C GLY A 39 15.17 26.21 -9.69
N THR A 40 13.90 26.64 -9.65
CA THR A 40 12.91 26.30 -10.70
C THR A 40 13.04 27.15 -11.96
N THR A 41 13.85 28.21 -11.92
CA THR A 41 13.97 29.19 -13.01
C THR A 41 15.44 29.52 -13.27
N ILE A 42 15.80 29.64 -14.56
CA ILE A 42 17.10 30.11 -15.01
C ILE A 42 17.03 31.63 -15.23
N ILE A 43 17.91 32.38 -14.58
CA ILE A 43 18.03 33.83 -14.70
C ILE A 43 19.17 34.15 -15.67
N ARG A 44 18.82 34.68 -16.85
CA ARG A 44 19.80 35.11 -17.85
C ARG A 44 20.51 36.39 -17.37
N GLY A 45 21.84 36.39 -17.36
CA GLY A 45 22.66 37.56 -17.00
C GLY A 45 23.03 37.66 -15.52
N ASP A 46 22.47 36.81 -14.66
CA ASP A 46 22.90 36.66 -13.26
C ASP A 46 24.13 35.74 -13.18
N PRO A 47 25.16 36.05 -12.37
CA PRO A 47 26.32 35.17 -12.14
C PRO A 47 25.95 33.80 -11.58
N ASP A 48 24.85 33.70 -10.84
CA ASP A 48 24.42 32.49 -10.12
C ASP A 48 23.40 31.66 -10.89
N HIS A 49 23.08 32.05 -12.15
CA HIS A 49 22.26 31.43 -13.21
C HIS A 49 20.92 30.74 -12.83
N LEU A 50 20.81 30.07 -11.70
CA LEU A 50 19.65 29.47 -11.06
C LEU A 50 19.06 30.39 -9.99
N LEU A 51 17.73 30.56 -10.00
CA LEU A 51 17.01 31.37 -9.01
C LEU A 51 17.35 30.94 -7.57
N TRP A 52 17.93 31.87 -6.80
CA TRP A 52 18.34 31.66 -5.41
C TRP A 52 19.21 30.42 -5.20
N ARG A 53 20.26 30.28 -6.02
CA ARG A 53 21.24 29.19 -5.91
C ARG A 53 21.68 28.82 -4.49
N PRO A 54 21.93 29.75 -3.55
CA PRO A 54 22.32 29.42 -2.17
C PRO A 54 21.28 28.57 -1.41
N LEU A 55 20.01 28.54 -1.86
CA LEU A 55 18.93 27.78 -1.27
C LEU A 55 18.84 26.32 -1.75
N ALA A 56 19.81 25.84 -2.54
CA ALA A 56 19.95 24.41 -2.76
C ALA A 56 20.01 23.68 -1.40
N LEU A 57 19.57 22.42 -1.36
CA LEU A 57 19.70 21.52 -0.21
C LEU A 57 21.11 20.90 -0.19
N VAL A 58 21.55 20.46 -1.37
CA VAL A 58 22.86 19.85 -1.60
C VAL A 58 23.42 20.37 -2.92
N SER A 59 24.72 20.64 -2.93
CA SER A 59 25.47 20.89 -4.16
C SER A 59 26.67 19.96 -4.25
N PHE A 60 26.99 19.50 -5.44
CA PHE A 60 28.15 18.64 -5.69
C PHE A 60 28.60 18.79 -7.14
N ASP A 61 29.86 18.48 -7.40
CA ASP A 61 30.43 18.51 -8.74
C ASP A 61 30.15 17.17 -9.45
N GLY A 62 29.84 17.21 -10.74
CA GLY A 62 29.42 16.06 -11.53
C GLY A 62 29.81 16.17 -13.01
N VAL A 63 29.70 15.04 -13.71
CA VAL A 63 30.11 14.83 -15.11
C VAL A 63 31.62 15.04 -15.33
N ILE A 64 32.36 13.96 -15.60
CA ILE A 64 33.77 14.00 -15.99
C ILE A 64 33.88 13.85 -17.51
N SER A 65 34.75 14.66 -18.15
CA SER A 65 35.05 14.53 -19.58
C SER A 65 36.00 13.36 -19.81
N ASN A 66 35.82 12.61 -20.89
CA ASN A 66 36.75 11.53 -21.24
C ASN A 66 38.14 12.06 -21.67
N ASN A 67 38.21 13.30 -22.18
CA ASN A 67 39.46 13.92 -22.64
C ASN A 67 40.24 14.61 -21.50
N ASP A 68 39.59 14.85 -20.35
CA ASP A 68 40.18 15.45 -19.15
C ASP A 68 39.54 14.79 -17.94
N THR A 69 40.16 13.69 -17.51
CA THR A 69 39.69 12.89 -16.38
C THR A 69 39.97 13.54 -15.03
N SER A 70 40.62 14.71 -15.00
CA SER A 70 41.09 15.33 -13.75
C SER A 70 40.05 16.21 -13.06
N ARG A 71 38.96 16.62 -13.75
CA ARG A 71 37.99 17.59 -13.22
C ARG A 71 36.55 17.35 -13.69
N PHE A 72 35.63 17.72 -12.81
CA PHE A 72 34.21 17.80 -13.12
C PHE A 72 33.86 19.02 -13.97
N LEU A 73 32.95 18.84 -14.92
CA LEU A 73 32.49 19.90 -15.82
C LEU A 73 31.40 20.77 -15.18
N VAL A 74 30.47 20.14 -14.45
CA VAL A 74 29.29 20.83 -13.92
C VAL A 74 29.21 20.77 -12.41
N ARG A 75 28.54 21.76 -11.83
CA ARG A 75 28.06 21.73 -10.46
C ARG A 75 26.56 21.48 -10.45
N LEU A 76 26.15 20.43 -9.76
CA LEU A 76 24.76 20.03 -9.58
C LEU A 76 24.20 20.65 -8.31
N HIS A 77 22.92 21.00 -8.35
CA HIS A 77 22.19 21.64 -7.28
C HIS A 77 20.83 20.96 -7.10
N TRP A 78 20.64 20.33 -5.94
CA TRP A 78 19.36 19.75 -5.57
C TRP A 78 18.55 20.74 -4.75
N TYR A 79 17.34 21.08 -5.19
CA TYR A 79 16.40 21.94 -4.48
C TYR A 79 15.17 21.15 -4.00
N ALA A 80 14.33 21.80 -3.19
CA ALA A 80 13.06 21.26 -2.72
C ALA A 80 12.13 20.78 -3.86
N SER A 81 12.15 21.46 -5.00
CA SER A 81 11.24 21.20 -6.11
C SER A 81 11.90 21.05 -7.47
N SER A 82 13.22 21.12 -7.54
CA SER A 82 13.92 21.10 -8.81
C SER A 82 15.32 20.51 -8.67
N PHE A 83 15.90 20.16 -9.81
CA PHE A 83 17.28 19.75 -9.91
C PHE A 83 17.94 20.52 -11.04
N GLY A 84 18.94 21.31 -10.70
CA GLY A 84 19.62 22.22 -11.60
C GLY A 84 21.11 21.96 -11.67
N TRP A 85 21.76 22.54 -12.66
CA TRP A 85 23.20 22.45 -12.83
C TRP A 85 23.78 23.75 -13.41
N GLU A 86 25.04 24.02 -13.11
CA GLU A 86 25.85 25.11 -13.65
C GLU A 86 27.12 24.54 -14.29
N HIS A 87 27.56 25.09 -15.41
CA HIS A 87 28.86 24.81 -16.03
C HIS A 87 29.71 26.10 -16.02
N PRO A 88 30.50 26.33 -14.95
CA PRO A 88 31.20 27.61 -14.75
C PRO A 88 32.18 27.97 -15.86
N THR A 89 32.75 26.97 -16.52
CA THR A 89 33.80 27.11 -17.55
C THR A 89 33.28 26.83 -18.97
N ALA A 90 31.95 26.84 -19.18
CA ALA A 90 31.36 26.49 -20.47
C ALA A 90 31.94 27.31 -21.65
N PRO A 91 32.41 26.66 -22.72
CA PRO A 91 32.83 27.30 -23.96
C PRO A 91 31.74 28.18 -24.59
N ARG A 92 32.14 29.17 -25.40
CA ARG A 92 31.19 30.02 -26.14
C ARG A 92 30.30 29.15 -27.03
N GLY A 93 28.98 29.29 -26.87
CA GLY A 93 27.98 28.55 -27.64
C GLY A 93 27.36 27.35 -26.91
N LEU A 94 27.88 26.98 -25.74
CA LEU A 94 27.27 25.96 -24.86
C LEU A 94 26.46 26.60 -23.71
N PRO A 95 25.43 25.92 -23.18
CA PRO A 95 24.66 26.41 -22.04
C PRO A 95 25.52 26.47 -20.76
N LYS A 96 25.40 27.57 -20.01
CA LYS A 96 26.09 27.77 -18.73
C LYS A 96 25.34 27.19 -17.52
N ALA A 97 24.06 26.89 -17.67
CA ALA A 97 23.23 26.29 -16.65
C ALA A 97 21.99 25.63 -17.28
N GLY A 98 21.35 24.74 -16.52
CA GLY A 98 20.13 24.06 -16.92
C GLY A 98 19.35 23.51 -15.74
N ILE A 99 18.11 23.10 -16.00
CA ILE A 99 17.23 22.42 -15.04
C ILE A 99 16.81 21.10 -15.67
N THR A 100 17.12 19.98 -15.03
CA THR A 100 16.77 18.65 -15.54
C THR A 100 15.36 18.24 -15.12
N SER A 101 14.91 18.70 -13.95
CA SER A 101 13.56 18.46 -13.47
C SER A 101 13.01 19.61 -12.62
N SER A 102 11.70 19.84 -12.75
CA SER A 102 10.93 20.77 -11.92
C SER A 102 9.60 20.12 -11.53
N GLY A 103 9.21 20.23 -10.26
CA GLY A 103 8.00 19.64 -9.71
C GLY A 103 8.24 18.28 -9.05
N LEU A 104 7.21 17.42 -9.13
CA LEU A 104 7.18 16.14 -8.42
C LEU A 104 8.01 15.08 -9.15
N ARG A 105 9.05 14.57 -8.49
CA ARG A 105 10.01 13.61 -9.05
C ARG A 105 9.64 12.16 -8.72
N TYR A 106 8.81 11.52 -9.55
CA TYR A 106 8.41 10.12 -9.34
C TYR A 106 9.43 9.07 -9.84
N HIS A 107 10.15 9.33 -10.93
CA HIS A 107 10.93 8.30 -11.64
C HIS A 107 12.27 8.77 -12.24
N SER A 108 12.69 10.03 -12.03
CA SER A 108 13.99 10.49 -12.56
C SER A 108 15.12 10.11 -11.61
N THR A 109 15.93 9.13 -12.00
CA THR A 109 17.20 8.80 -11.35
C THR A 109 18.23 9.89 -11.65
N ILE A 110 19.20 10.09 -10.75
CA ILE A 110 20.32 11.01 -11.01
C ILE A 110 21.03 10.68 -12.33
N VAL A 111 21.07 9.41 -12.73
CA VAL A 111 21.65 8.98 -14.01
C VAL A 111 20.90 9.56 -15.20
N ASN A 112 19.57 9.60 -15.16
CA ASN A 112 18.79 10.26 -16.22
C ASN A 112 19.06 11.77 -16.27
N ASP A 113 19.20 12.43 -15.11
CA ASP A 113 19.59 13.84 -15.05
C ASP A 113 20.97 14.03 -15.70
N LEU A 114 21.93 13.15 -15.39
CA LEU A 114 23.29 13.19 -15.93
C LEU A 114 23.32 12.94 -17.45
N HIS A 115 22.52 12.01 -17.96
CA HIS A 115 22.35 11.78 -19.41
C HIS A 115 21.78 13.01 -20.10
N GLN A 116 20.75 13.64 -19.52
CA GLN A 116 20.17 14.86 -20.06
C GLN A 116 21.20 16.02 -20.08
N ILE A 117 22.01 16.14 -19.03
CA ILE A 117 23.09 17.15 -18.96
C ILE A 117 24.15 16.89 -20.02
N ALA A 118 24.63 15.66 -20.14
CA ALA A 118 25.66 15.29 -21.10
C ALA A 118 25.21 15.50 -22.55
N SER A 119 23.95 15.15 -22.86
CA SER A 119 23.30 15.47 -24.13
C SER A 119 23.25 16.98 -24.37
N THR A 120 22.88 17.77 -23.36
CA THR A 120 22.80 19.24 -23.45
C THR A 120 24.17 19.89 -23.69
N LEU A 121 25.22 19.31 -23.10
CA LEU A 121 26.61 19.72 -23.29
C LEU A 121 27.25 19.21 -24.59
N ARG A 122 26.52 18.39 -25.37
CA ARG A 122 26.99 17.78 -26.62
C ARG A 122 28.27 16.96 -26.43
N LEU A 123 28.35 16.24 -25.31
CA LEU A 123 29.45 15.28 -25.11
C LEU A 123 29.32 14.14 -26.15
N PRO A 124 30.44 13.54 -26.61
CA PRO A 124 30.39 12.40 -27.54
C PRO A 124 29.55 11.26 -26.96
N GLU A 125 28.57 10.76 -27.71
CA GLU A 125 27.54 9.85 -27.20
C GLU A 125 28.12 8.55 -26.61
N ASP A 126 29.20 8.05 -27.19
CA ASP A 126 29.99 6.91 -26.75
C ASP A 126 30.60 7.09 -25.36
N THR A 127 30.69 8.32 -24.84
CA THR A 127 31.33 8.63 -23.54
C THR A 127 30.36 8.83 -22.37
N TRP A 128 29.05 8.85 -22.60
CA TRP A 128 28.07 9.12 -21.54
C TRP A 128 26.73 8.40 -21.69
N ASN A 129 26.42 7.79 -22.85
CA ASN A 129 25.15 7.11 -23.11
C ASN A 129 25.05 5.73 -22.42
N CYS A 130 25.42 5.71 -21.14
CA CYS A 130 25.77 4.54 -20.34
C CYS A 130 25.49 4.82 -18.86
N PRO A 131 25.07 3.84 -18.04
CA PRO A 131 24.88 2.46 -18.45
C PRO A 131 23.65 2.22 -19.34
N LYS A 132 23.78 1.33 -20.32
CA LYS A 132 22.63 0.83 -21.09
C LYS A 132 21.89 -0.24 -20.27
N PRO A 133 20.57 -0.35 -20.35
CA PRO A 133 19.84 -1.42 -19.68
C PRO A 133 20.31 -2.80 -20.21
N GLY A 134 20.92 -3.62 -19.36
CA GLY A 134 21.32 -4.99 -19.71
C GLY A 134 22.60 -5.49 -18.99
N PRO A 135 22.95 -6.78 -19.16
CA PRO A 135 24.07 -7.44 -18.48
C PRO A 135 25.44 -7.24 -19.15
N TYR A 136 25.53 -6.48 -20.25
CA TYR A 136 26.78 -6.31 -20.99
C TYR A 136 27.78 -5.38 -20.28
N GLU A 137 29.07 -5.53 -20.58
CA GLU A 137 30.07 -4.48 -20.33
C GLU A 137 29.66 -3.24 -21.12
N ASP A 138 29.59 -2.09 -20.44
CA ASP A 138 29.24 -0.84 -21.10
C ASP A 138 30.47 -0.29 -21.83
N PRO A 139 30.42 -0.06 -23.16
CA PRO A 139 31.59 0.24 -23.98
C PRO A 139 32.22 1.63 -23.73
N CYS A 140 31.82 2.33 -22.68
CA CYS A 140 31.83 3.80 -22.68
C CYS A 140 33.03 4.40 -21.98
N GLY A 141 33.78 3.58 -21.23
CA GLY A 141 35.04 3.93 -20.57
C GLY A 141 34.99 5.12 -19.59
N ASN A 142 33.84 5.77 -19.43
CA ASN A 142 33.70 6.94 -18.58
C ASN A 142 33.47 6.51 -17.13
N ILE A 143 34.55 6.58 -16.37
CA ILE A 143 34.63 6.28 -14.94
C ILE A 143 33.52 6.92 -14.10
N PHE A 144 33.02 8.10 -14.47
CA PHE A 144 31.97 8.77 -13.73
C PHE A 144 30.62 8.08 -13.92
N PHE A 145 30.20 7.86 -15.17
CA PHE A 145 28.94 7.18 -15.45
C PHE A 145 28.95 5.72 -14.97
N GLU A 146 30.11 5.07 -15.02
CA GLU A 146 30.32 3.73 -14.48
C GLU A 146 30.24 3.70 -12.95
N ALA A 147 30.80 4.69 -12.23
CA ALA A 147 30.69 4.76 -10.78
C ALA A 147 29.22 4.87 -10.31
N TRP A 148 28.37 5.52 -11.11
CA TRP A 148 26.92 5.59 -10.88
C TRP A 148 26.14 4.36 -11.37
N ARG A 149 26.79 3.33 -11.96
CA ARG A 149 26.13 2.11 -12.47
C ARG A 149 25.36 1.34 -11.41
N SER A 150 25.92 1.22 -10.22
CA SER A 150 25.27 0.56 -9.08
C SER A 150 23.91 1.19 -8.71
N PHE A 151 23.72 2.48 -9.01
CA PHE A 151 22.49 3.21 -8.77
C PHE A 151 21.33 2.82 -9.68
N LEU A 152 21.64 2.39 -10.92
CA LEU A 152 20.65 1.87 -11.85
C LEU A 152 20.16 0.48 -11.43
N ALA A 153 21.04 -0.33 -10.84
CA ALA A 153 20.69 -1.64 -10.32
C ALA A 153 19.82 -1.58 -9.04
N SER A 154 19.93 -0.49 -8.26
CA SER A 154 19.19 -0.32 -6.99
C SER A 154 17.88 0.48 -7.10
N GLY A 155 17.44 0.88 -8.31
CA GLY A 155 16.15 1.54 -8.49
C GLY A 155 16.09 3.03 -8.09
N GLY A 156 17.21 3.75 -8.10
CA GLY A 156 17.25 5.19 -7.86
C GLY A 156 17.75 5.61 -6.47
N LEU A 157 17.49 6.87 -6.07
CA LEU A 157 17.94 7.40 -4.79
C LEU A 157 17.30 6.54 -3.69
N PRO A 158 18.07 6.06 -2.69
CA PRO A 158 17.49 5.30 -1.59
C PRO A 158 16.44 6.12 -0.80
N ILE A 159 16.39 7.44 -1.03
CA ILE A 159 15.34 8.30 -0.50
C ILE A 159 14.52 8.90 -1.66
N PRO A 160 13.21 8.63 -1.71
CA PRO A 160 12.38 9.17 -2.77
C PRO A 160 12.30 10.70 -2.69
N SER A 161 12.89 11.38 -3.68
CA SER A 161 12.96 12.85 -3.71
C SER A 161 11.58 13.52 -3.75
N TRP A 162 10.55 12.80 -4.19
CA TRP A 162 9.15 13.24 -4.11
C TRP A 162 8.64 13.48 -2.68
N ASN A 163 9.19 12.79 -1.68
CA ASN A 163 8.77 12.98 -0.28
C ASN A 163 9.11 14.38 0.25
N VAL A 164 10.27 14.93 -0.12
CA VAL A 164 10.65 16.31 0.25
C VAL A 164 9.66 17.30 -0.35
N TRP A 165 9.32 17.12 -1.63
CA TRP A 165 8.34 17.95 -2.33
C TRP A 165 6.96 17.91 -1.66
N ILE A 166 6.42 16.71 -1.40
CA ILE A 166 5.08 16.55 -0.80
C ILE A 166 5.00 17.20 0.57
N ASN A 167 6.03 17.03 1.41
CA ASN A 167 6.02 17.60 2.76
C ASN A 167 6.06 19.14 2.72
N ILE A 168 6.81 19.74 1.79
CA ILE A 168 6.85 21.19 1.61
C ILE A 168 5.50 21.71 1.09
N VAL A 169 4.88 21.02 0.14
CA VAL A 169 3.55 21.38 -0.37
C VAL A 169 2.49 21.25 0.71
N ALA A 170 2.53 20.19 1.53
CA ALA A 170 1.62 20.02 2.66
C ALA A 170 1.76 21.17 3.67
N ALA A 171 2.98 21.60 3.98
CA ALA A 171 3.24 22.77 4.82
C ALA A 171 2.65 24.06 4.20
N LEU A 172 2.86 24.31 2.90
CA LEU A 172 2.29 25.47 2.21
C LEU A 172 0.75 25.48 2.23
N LEU A 173 0.14 24.33 1.94
CA LEU A 173 -1.31 24.17 1.94
C LEU A 173 -1.88 24.43 3.34
N LEU A 174 -1.38 23.76 4.37
CA LEU A 174 -1.87 23.92 5.73
C LEU A 174 -1.62 25.34 6.26
N GLY A 175 -0.45 25.92 5.97
CA GLY A 175 -0.14 27.29 6.38
C GLY A 175 -1.06 28.33 5.73
N THR A 176 -1.41 28.13 4.46
CA THR A 176 -2.38 28.97 3.73
C THR A 176 -3.80 28.76 4.26
N MET A 177 -4.15 27.51 4.57
CA MET A 177 -5.44 27.18 5.19
C MET A 177 -5.60 27.84 6.56
N ASP A 178 -4.54 28.00 7.36
CA ASP A 178 -4.64 28.74 8.63
C ASP A 178 -5.11 30.18 8.40
N ILE A 179 -4.50 30.88 7.43
CA ILE A 179 -4.87 32.25 7.07
C ILE A 179 -6.32 32.31 6.59
N PHE A 180 -6.71 31.39 5.71
CA PHE A 180 -8.06 31.33 5.17
C PHE A 180 -9.10 31.01 6.26
N ARG A 181 -8.79 30.13 7.21
CA ARG A 181 -9.67 29.79 8.34
C ARG A 181 -9.90 30.98 9.26
N GLU A 182 -8.88 31.78 9.54
CA GLU A 182 -9.06 33.00 10.35
C GLU A 182 -9.92 34.05 9.64
N TRP A 183 -9.99 34.04 8.31
CA TRP A 183 -11.00 34.81 7.58
C TRP A 183 -12.39 34.18 7.67
N ILE A 184 -12.51 32.85 7.59
CA ILE A 184 -13.81 32.16 7.65
C ILE A 184 -14.49 32.34 9.01
N ILE A 185 -13.77 32.17 10.12
CA ILE A 185 -14.37 32.14 11.47
C ILE A 185 -15.26 33.36 11.76
N PRO A 186 -14.80 34.62 11.55
CA PRO A 186 -15.65 35.79 11.78
C PRO A 186 -16.69 36.06 10.69
N ASN A 187 -16.49 35.59 9.44
CA ASN A 187 -17.34 35.96 8.31
C ASN A 187 -18.40 34.89 7.96
N ARG A 188 -18.05 33.61 8.07
CA ARG A 188 -18.84 32.43 7.64
C ARG A 188 -18.53 31.19 8.51
N PRO A 189 -18.72 31.23 9.85
CA PRO A 189 -18.28 30.16 10.76
C PRO A 189 -18.86 28.77 10.41
N HIS A 190 -20.09 28.68 9.88
CA HIS A 190 -20.70 27.41 9.48
C HIS A 190 -19.94 26.67 8.34
N TRP A 191 -19.06 27.35 7.60
CA TRP A 191 -18.20 26.69 6.59
C TRP A 191 -17.14 25.80 7.23
N MET A 192 -16.82 26.03 8.51
CA MET A 192 -15.92 25.19 9.30
C MET A 192 -16.58 23.91 9.81
N LYS A 193 -17.83 23.61 9.42
CA LYS A 193 -18.53 22.40 9.85
C LYS A 193 -17.80 21.12 9.40
N CYS A 194 -17.65 20.17 10.32
CA CYS A 194 -17.10 18.84 10.02
C CYS A 194 -17.92 18.12 8.94
N ARG A 195 -17.25 17.66 7.87
CA ARG A 195 -17.84 16.86 6.78
C ARG A 195 -17.30 15.41 6.73
N CYS A 196 -16.50 15.00 7.70
CA CYS A 196 -15.89 13.68 7.71
C CYS A 196 -16.95 12.57 7.78
N ILE A 197 -16.92 11.67 6.80
CA ILE A 197 -17.79 10.49 6.72
C ILE A 197 -17.26 9.41 7.67
N ILE A 198 -15.94 9.27 7.78
CA ILE A 198 -15.24 8.29 8.62
C ILE A 198 -14.39 9.08 9.63
N GLY A 199 -14.41 8.71 10.91
CA GLY A 199 -13.52 9.32 11.92
C GLY A 199 -14.01 10.64 12.54
N LYS A 200 -15.32 10.81 12.74
CA LYS A 200 -15.90 11.98 13.44
C LYS A 200 -15.26 12.23 14.81
N ARG A 201 -14.70 11.22 15.48
CA ARG A 201 -14.13 11.33 16.83
C ARG A 201 -12.87 12.20 16.91
N TRP A 202 -12.07 12.22 15.84
CA TRP A 202 -10.75 12.87 15.82
C TRP A 202 -10.73 14.18 15.01
N CYS A 203 -11.84 14.52 14.34
CA CYS A 203 -11.93 15.75 13.57
C CYS A 203 -11.97 16.97 14.52
N PRO A 204 -11.07 17.94 14.36
CA PRO A 204 -11.04 19.14 15.21
C PRO A 204 -12.13 20.16 14.85
N LEU A 205 -12.82 19.97 13.72
CA LEU A 205 -13.85 20.88 13.25
C LEU A 205 -15.16 20.71 14.03
N PRO A 206 -15.91 21.82 14.22
CA PRO A 206 -17.18 21.81 14.93
C PRO A 206 -18.24 20.91 14.27
N LYS A 207 -19.08 20.29 15.10
CA LYS A 207 -20.26 19.51 14.70
C LYS A 207 -21.51 20.25 15.18
N GLY A 208 -22.57 20.21 14.38
CA GLY A 208 -23.84 20.85 14.72
C GLY A 208 -24.62 21.32 13.50
N SER A 209 -25.78 21.92 13.74
CA SER A 209 -26.53 22.70 12.75
C SER A 209 -25.76 23.97 12.38
N LYS A 210 -26.23 24.67 11.35
CA LYS A 210 -25.62 25.95 10.94
C LYS A 210 -25.76 26.98 12.06
N GLU A 211 -26.94 27.02 12.67
CA GLU A 211 -27.33 27.96 13.73
C GLU A 211 -26.53 27.72 15.00
N GLU A 212 -26.28 26.46 15.37
CA GLU A 212 -25.45 26.10 16.53
C GLU A 212 -24.01 26.60 16.36
N ILE A 213 -23.41 26.39 15.18
CA ILE A 213 -22.02 26.79 14.91
C ILE A 213 -21.88 28.32 14.85
N GLU A 214 -22.86 29.02 14.31
CA GLU A 214 -22.89 30.49 14.27
C GLU A 214 -22.98 31.14 15.66
N GLN A 215 -23.43 30.40 16.68
CA GLN A 215 -23.55 30.86 18.07
C GLN A 215 -22.33 30.53 18.94
N PHE A 216 -21.31 29.85 18.41
CA PHE A 216 -20.13 29.45 19.19
C PHE A 216 -19.33 30.66 19.68
N ASP A 217 -18.94 30.60 20.94
CA ASP A 217 -18.12 31.61 21.60
C ASP A 217 -16.63 31.48 21.22
N ASP A 218 -15.84 32.48 21.62
CA ASP A 218 -14.39 32.51 21.38
C ASP A 218 -13.68 31.30 22.01
N TYR A 219 -14.18 30.74 23.11
CA TYR A 219 -13.56 29.59 23.76
C TYR A 219 -13.62 28.33 22.90
N VAL A 220 -14.77 28.06 22.28
CA VAL A 220 -14.94 26.93 21.36
C VAL A 220 -14.08 27.13 20.12
N TRP A 221 -14.10 28.32 19.53
CA TRP A 221 -13.28 28.62 18.36
C TRP A 221 -11.79 28.52 18.67
N ASP A 222 -11.31 29.02 19.81
CA ASP A 222 -9.89 28.94 20.19
C ASP A 222 -9.42 27.50 20.39
N LYS A 223 -10.30 26.58 20.81
CA LYS A 223 -10.00 25.14 20.84
C LYS A 223 -9.82 24.57 19.44
N VAL A 224 -10.68 24.96 18.49
CA VAL A 224 -10.56 24.59 17.07
C VAL A 224 -9.27 25.16 16.49
N ARG A 225 -8.97 26.44 16.78
CA ARG A 225 -7.70 27.12 16.41
C ARG A 225 -6.50 26.32 16.87
N LEU A 226 -6.42 26.03 18.17
CA LEU A 226 -5.30 25.28 18.73
C LEU A 226 -5.04 23.97 17.98
N ALA A 227 -6.10 23.24 17.63
CA ALA A 227 -5.95 21.96 16.93
C ALA A 227 -5.36 22.11 15.52
N TYR A 228 -5.86 23.04 14.69
CA TYR A 228 -5.32 23.19 13.33
C TYR A 228 -3.99 23.95 13.29
N TRP A 229 -3.75 24.91 14.18
CA TRP A 229 -2.44 25.57 14.29
C TRP A 229 -1.36 24.59 14.76
N ALA A 230 -1.68 23.68 15.69
CA ALA A 230 -0.76 22.60 16.10
C ALA A 230 -0.51 21.61 14.96
N LEU A 231 -1.55 21.22 14.21
CA LEU A 231 -1.40 20.36 13.03
C LEU A 231 -0.48 21.00 11.98
N SER A 232 -0.74 22.27 11.66
CA SER A 232 0.07 23.06 10.74
C SER A 232 1.55 23.12 11.19
N ALA A 233 1.81 23.44 12.47
CA ALA A 233 3.16 23.41 13.02
C ALA A 233 3.84 22.03 12.87
N GLY A 234 3.11 20.94 13.10
CA GLY A 234 3.61 19.57 12.89
C GLY A 234 4.10 19.34 11.46
N PHE A 235 3.33 19.73 10.45
CA PHE A 235 3.71 19.56 9.04
C PHE A 235 4.89 20.44 8.62
N PHE A 236 5.00 21.66 9.15
CA PHE A 236 6.20 22.48 8.96
C PHE A 236 7.44 21.82 9.59
N GLY A 237 7.29 21.19 10.76
CA GLY A 237 8.36 20.43 11.41
C GLY A 237 8.78 19.20 10.60
N ILE A 238 7.81 18.47 10.04
CA ILE A 238 8.07 17.35 9.12
C ILE A 238 8.82 17.84 7.88
N ALA A 239 8.40 18.94 7.26
CA ALA A 239 9.09 19.51 6.11
C ALA A 239 10.55 19.88 6.43
N ALA A 240 10.79 20.58 7.55
CA ALA A 240 12.14 20.96 7.99
C ALA A 240 13.02 19.75 8.33
N GLY A 241 12.50 18.83 9.15
CA GLY A 241 13.22 17.64 9.61
C GLY A 241 13.53 16.68 8.47
N HIS A 242 12.54 16.39 7.61
CA HIS A 242 12.73 15.49 6.48
C HIS A 242 13.73 16.06 5.46
N THR A 243 13.66 17.36 5.18
CA THR A 243 14.65 18.05 4.30
C THR A 243 16.06 17.95 4.86
N CYS A 244 16.24 18.19 6.16
CA CYS A 244 17.52 18.05 6.84
C CYS A 244 18.08 16.62 6.77
N LEU A 245 17.26 15.61 7.10
CA LEU A 245 17.68 14.21 7.02
C LEU A 245 18.10 13.83 5.60
N ASN A 246 17.32 14.23 4.59
CA ASN A 246 17.60 13.96 3.20
C ASN A 246 18.91 14.58 2.72
N SER A 247 19.21 15.83 3.09
CA SER A 247 20.47 16.46 2.70
C SER A 247 21.68 15.79 3.37
N VAL A 248 21.54 15.31 4.63
CA VAL A 248 22.58 14.53 5.32
C VAL A 248 22.84 13.21 4.61
N PHE A 249 21.78 12.44 4.37
CA PHE A 249 21.92 11.13 3.74
C PHE A 249 22.45 11.26 2.32
N PHE A 250 21.99 12.24 1.55
CA PHE A 250 22.46 12.42 0.18
C PHE A 250 23.96 12.79 0.13
N VAL A 251 24.46 13.64 1.04
CA VAL A 251 25.90 13.92 1.09
C VAL A 251 26.73 12.72 1.53
N ARG A 252 26.28 11.95 2.54
CA ARG A 252 26.95 10.70 2.91
C ARG A 252 26.99 9.70 1.76
N TYR A 253 25.92 9.67 0.97
CA TYR A 253 25.82 8.82 -0.19
C TYR A 253 26.77 9.26 -1.31
N LEU A 254 26.93 10.57 -1.53
CA LEU A 254 27.96 11.11 -2.43
C LEU A 254 29.37 10.67 -2.02
N SER A 255 29.69 10.66 -0.71
CA SER A 255 30.98 10.16 -0.22
C SER A 255 31.20 8.68 -0.52
N TYR A 256 30.14 7.86 -0.42
CA TYR A 256 30.22 6.44 -0.79
C TYR A 256 30.49 6.22 -2.29
N PHE A 257 29.99 7.10 -3.16
CA PHE A 257 30.34 7.05 -4.59
C PHE A 257 31.77 7.51 -4.86
N GLU A 258 32.23 8.51 -4.11
CA GLU A 258 33.58 9.07 -4.25
C GLU A 258 34.67 8.00 -4.03
N GLU A 259 34.44 7.02 -3.16
CA GLU A 259 35.32 5.85 -2.96
C GLU A 259 35.52 4.98 -4.21
N ARG A 260 34.68 5.15 -5.25
CA ARG A 260 34.77 4.42 -6.53
C ARG A 260 35.43 5.23 -7.64
N LEU A 261 35.75 6.49 -7.39
CA LEU A 261 36.46 7.34 -8.33
C LEU A 261 37.98 7.19 -8.13
N PRO A 262 38.80 7.41 -9.17
CA PRO A 262 40.25 7.42 -9.04
C PRO A 262 40.77 8.41 -7.97
N ASP A 263 41.90 8.05 -7.36
CA ASP A 263 42.55 8.87 -6.33
C ASP A 263 42.76 10.32 -6.79
N GLY A 264 42.38 11.27 -5.92
CA GLY A 264 42.51 12.71 -6.17
C GLY A 264 41.32 13.37 -6.85
N ILE A 265 40.29 12.61 -7.24
CA ILE A 265 39.03 13.14 -7.78
C ILE A 265 37.98 13.20 -6.67
N SER A 266 37.43 14.38 -6.41
CA SER A 266 36.40 14.59 -5.39
C SER A 266 35.16 15.26 -5.96
N MET A 267 33.98 14.74 -5.61
CA MET A 267 32.69 15.33 -6.00
C MET A 267 32.34 16.56 -5.16
N HIS A 268 33.11 16.86 -4.09
CA HIS A 268 32.88 18.01 -3.22
C HIS A 268 31.41 18.16 -2.76
N GLY A 269 30.79 17.05 -2.34
CA GLY A 269 29.42 17.02 -1.86
C GLY A 269 29.22 17.89 -0.62
N ARG A 270 28.39 18.93 -0.71
CA ARG A 270 28.16 19.90 0.37
C ARG A 270 26.68 20.06 0.67
N ARG A 271 26.35 19.96 1.95
CA ARG A 271 25.06 20.43 2.47
C ARG A 271 25.02 21.94 2.42
N ARG A 272 23.87 22.48 2.05
CA ARG A 272 23.60 23.92 1.96
C ARG A 272 22.50 24.24 2.94
N LEU A 273 22.86 24.97 4.00
CA LEU A 273 22.00 25.13 5.17
C LEU A 273 20.95 26.25 5.04
N ALA A 274 21.05 27.10 4.01
CA ALA A 274 20.21 28.29 3.93
C ALA A 274 18.71 27.95 3.85
N SER A 275 18.33 27.00 2.99
CA SER A 275 16.97 26.49 2.89
C SER A 275 16.50 25.80 4.18
N GLU A 276 17.36 24.99 4.80
CA GLU A 276 17.06 24.34 6.08
C GLU A 276 16.79 25.36 7.20
N ILE A 277 17.62 26.41 7.29
CA ILE A 277 17.44 27.50 8.25
C ILE A 277 16.08 28.17 8.02
N LEU A 278 15.71 28.49 6.78
CA LEU A 278 14.41 29.09 6.47
C LEU A 278 13.25 28.18 6.88
N LEU A 279 13.35 26.87 6.63
CA LEU A 279 12.34 25.89 7.04
C LEU A 279 12.23 25.77 8.57
N TRP A 280 13.36 25.72 9.30
CA TRP A 280 13.37 25.68 10.76
C TRP A 280 12.86 26.97 11.39
N VAL A 281 13.17 28.14 10.80
CA VAL A 281 12.59 29.42 11.21
C VAL A 281 11.08 29.41 10.98
N ALA A 282 10.61 28.95 9.82
CA ALA A 282 9.18 28.84 9.54
C ALA A 282 8.46 27.90 10.52
N PHE A 283 9.07 26.76 10.86
CA PHE A 283 8.58 25.86 11.90
C PHE A 283 8.53 26.52 13.28
N GLY A 284 9.58 27.25 13.66
CA GLY A 284 9.61 28.00 14.93
C GLY A 284 8.49 29.03 15.01
N ILE A 285 8.25 29.78 13.93
CA ILE A 285 7.15 30.74 13.82
C ILE A 285 5.78 30.05 13.96
N LYS A 286 5.58 28.90 13.31
CA LYS A 286 4.33 28.13 13.43
C LYS A 286 4.11 27.56 14.83
N THR A 287 5.18 27.07 15.46
CA THR A 287 5.15 26.59 16.84
C THR A 287 4.80 27.71 17.81
N PHE A 288 5.37 28.90 17.60
CA PHE A 288 5.01 30.10 18.35
C PHE A 288 3.53 30.48 18.14
N GLY A 289 3.02 30.43 16.90
CA GLY A 289 1.60 30.65 16.61
C GLY A 289 0.67 29.66 17.34
N ALA A 290 1.01 28.37 17.36
CA ALA A 290 0.27 27.36 18.11
C ALA A 290 0.31 27.63 19.63
N LEU A 291 1.45 28.08 20.15
CA LEU A 291 1.58 28.50 21.55
C LEU A 291 0.72 29.74 21.85
N CYS A 292 0.68 30.73 20.95
CA CYS A 292 -0.23 31.87 21.04
C CYS A 292 -1.69 31.42 21.14
N MET A 293 -2.10 30.42 20.35
CA MET A 293 -3.46 29.86 20.42
C MET A 293 -3.72 29.09 21.72
N ALA A 294 -2.73 28.36 22.24
CA ALA A 294 -2.83 27.69 23.53
C ALA A 294 -3.00 28.69 24.69
N VAL A 295 -2.25 29.81 24.66
CA VAL A 295 -2.39 30.89 25.64
C VAL A 295 -3.71 31.61 25.46
N ARG A 296 -4.13 31.91 24.23
CA ARG A 296 -5.42 32.53 23.91
C ARG A 296 -6.58 31.68 24.46
N TRP A 297 -6.58 30.39 24.18
CA TRP A 297 -7.58 29.44 24.69
C TRP A 297 -7.65 29.42 26.23
N LYS A 298 -6.50 29.49 26.91
CA LYS A 298 -6.45 29.59 28.39
C LYS A 298 -6.99 30.93 28.91
N LEU A 299 -6.80 32.02 28.18
CA LEU A 299 -7.31 33.34 28.54
C LEU A 299 -8.83 33.45 28.36
N SER A 300 -9.38 32.75 27.38
CA SER A 300 -10.81 32.71 27.04
C SER A 300 -11.70 31.94 28.03
N ARG A 301 -11.27 31.77 29.31
CA ARG A 301 -11.91 31.01 30.42
C ARG A 301 -13.28 30.38 30.12
N ARG A 302 -13.41 29.06 30.30
CA ARG A 302 -14.67 28.29 30.30
C ARG A 302 -15.81 29.11 30.93
N PRO A 303 -16.92 29.38 30.23
CA PRO A 303 -18.18 29.69 30.90
C PRO A 303 -18.50 28.56 31.87
N SER A 304 -18.75 28.86 33.13
CA SER A 304 -19.32 27.89 34.06
C SER A 304 -20.75 27.59 33.60
N GLY A 305 -20.93 26.52 32.83
CA GLY A 305 -22.26 26.04 32.45
C GLY A 305 -22.32 25.41 31.05
N TRP A 306 -22.94 24.24 31.01
CA TRP A 306 -23.50 23.53 29.84
C TRP A 306 -22.63 22.61 28.97
N MET A 307 -21.29 22.61 29.07
CA MET A 307 -20.45 21.69 28.26
C MET A 307 -19.59 20.67 29.03
N ASP A 308 -20.10 20.14 30.15
CA ASP A 308 -19.64 18.83 30.67
C ASP A 308 -20.45 17.66 30.06
N GLY A 309 -21.27 17.92 29.04
CA GLY A 309 -22.15 16.96 28.36
C GLY A 309 -21.65 16.37 27.04
N GLN A 310 -20.39 16.58 26.64
CA GLN A 310 -19.83 15.94 25.44
C GLN A 310 -18.94 14.72 25.77
N ASN A 311 -19.43 13.85 26.65
CA ASN A 311 -19.15 12.43 26.52
C ASN A 311 -19.97 11.90 25.32
N LEU A 312 -19.36 11.95 24.13
CA LEU A 312 -19.88 11.29 22.94
C LEU A 312 -19.88 9.77 23.17
N GLY A 313 -21.00 9.22 23.65
CA GLY A 313 -21.22 7.78 23.69
C GLY A 313 -22.04 7.25 24.87
N ARG A 314 -23.21 7.82 25.20
CA ARG A 314 -24.26 7.09 25.93
C ARG A 314 -25.61 7.79 25.75
N ILE A 315 -26.48 7.22 24.91
CA ILE A 315 -27.91 7.52 24.95
C ILE A 315 -28.51 6.51 25.93
N ASP A 316 -28.51 6.83 27.21
CA ASP A 316 -29.39 6.17 28.17
C ASP A 316 -30.66 7.01 28.31
N ARG A 317 -31.81 6.39 28.04
CA ARG A 317 -33.14 6.97 28.20
C ARG A 317 -33.35 7.34 29.67
N ALA A 318 -33.23 8.63 30.01
CA ALA A 318 -33.67 9.15 31.30
C ALA A 318 -35.15 9.56 31.23
N LYS A 319 -35.95 8.94 32.12
CA LYS A 319 -37.35 9.28 32.41
C LYS A 319 -37.49 10.72 32.91
N PRO A 320 -38.57 11.46 32.58
CA PRO A 320 -38.82 12.77 33.17
C PRO A 320 -39.45 12.60 34.56
N ASN A 321 -38.73 13.03 35.59
CA ASN A 321 -39.31 13.37 36.89
C ASN A 321 -39.72 14.84 36.90
N GLY A 322 -40.89 15.13 37.48
CA GLY A 322 -41.17 16.42 38.10
C GLY A 322 -41.81 17.46 37.19
N THR A 323 -43.14 17.41 37.13
CA THR A 323 -44.05 18.56 37.29
C THR A 323 -43.43 19.96 37.13
N ASP A 324 -43.55 20.55 35.94
CA ASP A 324 -43.78 22.00 35.75
C ASP A 324 -44.06 22.39 34.28
N GLY A 325 -43.86 21.49 33.31
CA GLY A 325 -44.19 21.74 31.89
C GLY A 325 -45.65 21.55 31.47
N ALA A 326 -46.50 20.94 32.31
CA ALA A 326 -47.83 20.48 31.90
C ALA A 326 -48.96 21.54 32.02
N LYS A 327 -48.67 22.73 32.56
CA LYS A 327 -49.63 23.85 32.61
C LYS A 327 -49.47 24.88 31.49
N ALA A 328 -48.30 24.93 30.82
CA ALA A 328 -48.05 25.91 29.75
C ALA A 328 -48.50 25.44 28.35
N LEU A 329 -48.74 24.14 28.15
CA LEU A 329 -49.09 23.59 26.83
C LEU A 329 -50.59 23.34 26.62
N ARG A 330 -51.43 23.55 27.65
CA ARG A 330 -52.90 23.40 27.57
C ARG A 330 -53.66 24.69 27.23
N GLN A 331 -52.99 25.84 27.12
CA GLN A 331 -53.62 27.12 26.78
C GLN A 331 -53.39 27.58 25.33
N LEU A 332 -52.61 26.84 24.53
CA LEU A 332 -52.27 27.25 23.15
C LEU A 332 -52.92 26.42 22.03
N ILE A 333 -53.80 25.46 22.36
CA ILE A 333 -54.53 24.64 21.37
C ILE A 333 -56.05 24.78 21.57
N SER A 334 -56.54 26.02 21.64
CA SER A 334 -57.97 26.31 21.53
C SER A 334 -58.19 27.57 20.70
N LYS A 335 -57.87 27.50 19.41
CA LYS A 335 -58.39 28.45 18.41
C LYS A 335 -58.30 27.85 17.01
N GLN A 336 -59.47 27.64 16.44
CA GLN A 336 -59.82 27.63 15.01
C GLN A 336 -59.73 26.32 14.20
N PRO A 337 -60.61 26.15 13.19
CA PRO A 337 -61.41 24.94 13.04
C PRO A 337 -61.30 24.23 11.67
N SER A 338 -61.74 22.97 11.70
CA SER A 338 -62.40 22.15 10.65
C SER A 338 -62.00 22.33 9.17
N ARG A 339 -61.49 21.24 8.57
CA ARG A 339 -61.95 20.77 7.26
C ARG A 339 -61.87 19.23 7.17
N SER A 340 -62.82 18.70 6.42
CA SER A 340 -63.45 17.38 6.45
C SER A 340 -62.93 16.37 5.42
N ILE A 341 -63.17 15.07 5.69
CA ILE A 341 -63.43 13.94 4.74
C ILE A 341 -62.17 13.36 4.01
N SER A 342 -61.94 12.04 3.80
CA SER A 342 -62.77 10.83 3.89
C SER A 342 -61.97 9.57 4.33
N THR A 343 -62.75 8.57 4.73
CA THR A 343 -62.46 7.16 5.03
C THR A 343 -62.25 6.28 3.78
N SER A 344 -61.41 5.24 3.88
CA SER A 344 -61.63 3.80 3.51
C SER A 344 -60.27 3.08 3.59
N ALA A 345 -60.09 1.80 3.90
CA ALA A 345 -60.87 0.70 4.45
C ALA A 345 -59.85 -0.33 4.96
N ALA A 346 -60.19 -1.06 6.02
CA ALA A 346 -59.42 -2.17 6.56
C ALA A 346 -59.99 -3.52 6.09
N LYS A 347 -59.13 -4.54 5.95
CA LYS A 347 -59.39 -6.00 6.07
C LYS A 347 -58.01 -6.67 6.17
N SER A 348 -57.51 -7.05 7.35
CA SER A 348 -57.80 -8.26 8.15
C SER A 348 -57.63 -9.58 7.39
N LEU A 349 -56.62 -10.37 7.79
CA LEU A 349 -56.83 -11.76 8.21
C LEU A 349 -55.73 -12.19 9.20
N LEU A 350 -56.17 -12.62 10.38
CA LEU A 350 -55.45 -13.30 11.45
C LEU A 350 -55.69 -14.81 11.33
N ILE A 351 -54.66 -15.65 11.55
CA ILE A 351 -54.79 -16.94 12.26
C ILE A 351 -53.48 -17.19 13.05
N THR A 352 -53.64 -17.45 14.35
CA THR A 352 -52.66 -17.85 15.38
C THR A 352 -52.98 -19.30 15.85
N PRO A 353 -52.46 -19.83 16.98
CA PRO A 353 -51.10 -20.25 17.34
C PRO A 353 -51.08 -21.68 17.98
N SER A 354 -49.93 -22.12 18.52
CA SER A 354 -49.72 -22.94 19.77
C SER A 354 -48.37 -23.69 19.64
N THR A 355 -47.49 -23.91 20.64
CA THR A 355 -47.59 -24.01 22.11
C THR A 355 -46.20 -23.85 22.75
N GLN A 356 -46.16 -23.36 23.99
CA GLN A 356 -44.99 -23.28 24.90
C GLN A 356 -44.78 -24.57 25.74
N LEU A 357 -43.57 -24.75 26.30
CA LEU A 357 -43.24 -25.23 27.68
C LEU A 357 -41.70 -25.08 27.86
N THR A 358 -41.13 -24.13 28.62
CA THR A 358 -40.72 -24.13 30.06
C THR A 358 -39.86 -25.34 30.52
N ALA A 359 -38.87 -25.30 31.42
CA ALA A 359 -37.98 -24.32 32.07
C ALA A 359 -37.06 -25.11 33.07
N LYS A 360 -35.86 -24.57 33.41
CA LYS A 360 -34.99 -24.87 34.60
C LYS A 360 -34.28 -26.25 34.62
N SER A 361 -33.11 -26.50 35.26
CA SER A 361 -32.37 -25.86 36.37
C SER A 361 -30.87 -26.27 36.36
N LEU A 362 -30.08 -25.57 37.18
CA LEU A 362 -28.65 -25.68 37.52
C LEU A 362 -28.12 -27.08 37.89
N THR A 363 -26.82 -27.31 37.70
CA THR A 363 -25.85 -27.65 38.78
C THR A 363 -24.39 -27.50 38.35
N THR A 364 -23.61 -26.79 39.17
CA THR A 364 -22.14 -26.72 39.23
C THR A 364 -21.57 -27.87 40.05
N PHE A 365 -20.37 -28.40 39.72
CA PHE A 365 -19.38 -28.85 40.72
C PHE A 365 -17.95 -28.87 40.15
N ASN A 366 -17.03 -28.27 40.92
CA ASN A 366 -15.57 -28.28 40.77
C ASN A 366 -14.95 -29.63 41.20
N SER A 367 -13.76 -29.98 40.69
CA SER A 367 -12.48 -29.84 41.44
C SER A 367 -11.39 -30.86 41.05
N SER A 368 -10.18 -30.33 40.82
CA SER A 368 -8.85 -30.80 41.28
C SER A 368 -8.25 -32.15 40.83
N THR A 369 -7.15 -32.04 40.05
CA THR A 369 -5.89 -32.84 40.09
C THR A 369 -5.29 -32.94 41.51
N PRO A 370 -4.40 -33.92 41.90
CA PRO A 370 -3.08 -34.14 41.23
C PRO A 370 -2.31 -35.51 41.41
N ARG A 371 -1.19 -35.65 40.66
CA ARG A 371 0.06 -36.46 40.90
C ARG A 371 -0.06 -38.01 40.89
N SER A 372 0.93 -38.86 40.54
CA SER A 372 2.28 -38.81 39.93
C SER A 372 2.84 -40.26 39.88
N ALA A 373 3.74 -40.57 38.91
CA ALA A 373 4.71 -41.71 38.87
C ALA A 373 4.12 -43.14 38.63
N SER A 374 4.74 -44.14 37.97
CA SER A 374 6.13 -44.45 37.56
C SER A 374 6.20 -45.64 36.57
N PHE A 375 7.14 -45.59 35.61
CA PHE A 375 8.02 -46.63 35.00
C PHE A 375 7.52 -47.99 34.43
N ALA A 376 7.90 -48.20 33.13
CA ALA A 376 8.43 -49.39 32.43
C ALA A 376 7.54 -50.67 32.34
N THR A 377 7.43 -51.45 31.26
CA THR A 377 8.32 -51.75 30.12
C THR A 377 7.54 -52.57 29.07
N SER A 378 8.16 -52.72 27.89
CA SER A 378 7.97 -53.75 26.84
C SER A 378 6.93 -53.47 25.75
N ALA A 379 7.50 -53.35 24.56
CA ALA A 379 6.87 -53.16 23.28
C ALA A 379 6.28 -54.47 22.75
N GLU A 380 5.12 -54.38 22.10
CA GLU A 380 4.95 -55.03 20.80
C GLU A 380 3.91 -54.29 19.96
N ALA A 381 4.34 -54.05 18.73
CA ALA A 381 3.78 -53.22 17.67
C ALA A 381 2.28 -53.36 17.42
N THR A 382 1.58 -52.23 17.37
CA THR A 382 0.47 -52.02 16.43
C THR A 382 0.36 -50.56 16.01
N ALA A 383 0.45 -50.33 14.69
CA ALA A 383 0.08 -49.14 13.92
C ALA A 383 0.84 -47.84 14.23
N GLU A 384 1.81 -47.49 13.38
CA GLU A 384 2.31 -46.12 13.31
C GLU A 384 1.18 -45.17 12.87
N PRO A 385 0.94 -44.06 13.58
CA PRO A 385 0.05 -43.01 13.12
C PRO A 385 0.73 -42.23 12.00
N VAL A 386 -0.06 -41.89 10.97
CA VAL A 386 0.30 -41.04 9.83
C VAL A 386 1.03 -39.80 10.32
N ASN A 387 2.34 -39.72 10.01
CA ASN A 387 3.22 -38.63 10.39
C ASN A 387 2.87 -37.40 9.54
N THR A 388 2.04 -36.49 10.08
CA THR A 388 1.85 -35.15 9.51
C THR A 388 3.18 -34.41 9.63
N ASN A 389 3.83 -34.12 8.50
CA ASN A 389 5.20 -33.61 8.37
C ASN A 389 5.38 -32.16 8.89
N PHE A 390 5.08 -31.92 10.16
CA PHE A 390 5.44 -30.70 10.90
C PHE A 390 6.71 -30.88 11.74
N ALA A 391 7.53 -31.89 11.45
CA ALA A 391 8.73 -32.22 12.25
C ALA A 391 9.74 -31.06 12.35
N ALA A 392 9.69 -30.07 11.44
CA ALA A 392 10.52 -28.88 11.46
C ALA A 392 9.93 -27.69 12.24
N VAL A 393 8.68 -27.75 12.69
CA VAL A 393 7.99 -26.65 13.38
C VAL A 393 7.99 -26.90 14.88
N SER A 394 8.55 -25.97 15.65
CA SER A 394 8.51 -26.00 17.11
C SER A 394 7.11 -25.63 17.61
N THR A 395 6.20 -26.59 17.62
CA THR A 395 4.80 -26.36 18.01
C THR A 395 4.55 -26.44 19.52
N GLY A 396 5.45 -27.04 20.29
CA GLY A 396 5.21 -27.34 21.71
C GLY A 396 4.03 -28.30 21.94
N GLY A 397 3.69 -29.13 20.94
CA GLY A 397 2.53 -30.04 20.97
C GLY A 397 1.21 -29.41 20.52
N ILE A 398 1.23 -28.16 20.05
CA ILE A 398 0.04 -27.49 19.50
C ILE A 398 -0.10 -27.86 18.02
N PRO A 399 -1.22 -28.46 17.58
CA PRO A 399 -1.38 -28.77 16.15
C PRO A 399 -1.39 -27.49 15.33
N TYR A 400 -0.61 -27.45 14.25
CA TYR A 400 -0.72 -26.39 13.26
C TYR A 400 -1.95 -26.66 12.38
N PRO A 401 -2.80 -25.66 12.07
CA PRO A 401 -4.02 -25.88 11.31
C PRO A 401 -3.72 -26.34 9.87
N GLY A 402 -4.31 -27.46 9.48
CA GLY A 402 -4.28 -27.98 8.11
C GLY A 402 -5.59 -27.71 7.35
N ILE A 403 -5.80 -28.43 6.24
CA ILE A 403 -7.02 -28.30 5.43
C ILE A 403 -8.24 -28.66 6.29
N PRO A 404 -9.27 -27.79 6.38
CA PRO A 404 -10.44 -28.06 7.20
C PRO A 404 -11.27 -29.22 6.62
N ASN A 405 -11.74 -30.10 7.50
CA ASN A 405 -12.70 -31.14 7.13
C ASN A 405 -14.13 -30.56 7.11
N ILE A 406 -14.65 -30.24 5.92
CA ILE A 406 -15.99 -29.68 5.72
C ILE A 406 -16.89 -30.72 5.05
N GLU A 407 -17.75 -31.38 5.83
CA GLU A 407 -18.63 -32.45 5.36
C GLU A 407 -19.80 -31.93 4.49
N ASP A 408 -20.35 -30.76 4.82
CA ASP A 408 -21.44 -30.16 4.06
C ASP A 408 -20.91 -29.60 2.72
N PRO A 409 -21.32 -30.15 1.57
CA PRO A 409 -20.79 -29.74 0.27
C PRO A 409 -21.14 -28.29 -0.07
N TYR A 410 -22.26 -27.74 0.44
CA TYR A 410 -22.60 -26.34 0.22
C TYR A 410 -21.71 -25.39 1.04
N LYS A 411 -21.33 -25.79 2.26
CA LYS A 411 -20.31 -25.06 3.03
C LYS A 411 -18.93 -25.18 2.41
N LYS A 412 -18.56 -26.36 1.91
CA LYS A 412 -17.30 -26.57 1.20
C LYS A 412 -17.22 -25.69 -0.05
N ARG A 413 -18.32 -25.56 -0.81
CA ARG A 413 -18.44 -24.63 -1.94
C ARG A 413 -18.17 -23.20 -1.47
N GLN A 414 -18.88 -22.72 -0.45
CA GLN A 414 -18.70 -21.36 0.05
C GLN A 414 -17.25 -21.10 0.47
N TRP A 415 -16.65 -22.02 1.21
CA TRP A 415 -15.24 -21.98 1.59
C TRP A 415 -14.31 -21.89 0.37
N GLN A 416 -14.49 -22.74 -0.64
CA GLN A 416 -13.70 -22.70 -1.88
C GLN A 416 -13.82 -21.34 -2.60
N LEU A 417 -15.01 -20.76 -2.68
CA LEU A 417 -15.24 -19.46 -3.35
C LEU A 417 -14.61 -18.29 -2.60
N GLU A 418 -14.60 -18.33 -1.27
CA GLU A 418 -13.93 -17.32 -0.45
C GLU A 418 -12.41 -17.40 -0.59
N HIS A 419 -11.85 -18.61 -0.55
CA HIS A 419 -10.44 -18.86 -0.76
C HIS A 419 -10.01 -18.50 -2.19
N MET A 420 -10.86 -18.75 -3.19
CA MET A 420 -10.66 -18.32 -4.58
C MET A 420 -10.61 -16.79 -4.72
N ALA A 421 -11.54 -16.07 -4.10
CA ALA A 421 -11.49 -14.61 -4.08
C ALA A 421 -10.22 -14.10 -3.37
N GLY A 422 -9.80 -14.76 -2.28
CA GLY A 422 -8.57 -14.45 -1.57
C GLY A 422 -7.33 -14.67 -2.44
N ALA A 423 -7.26 -15.79 -3.16
CA ALA A 423 -6.15 -16.12 -4.04
C ALA A 423 -5.96 -15.07 -5.16
N PHE A 424 -7.05 -14.60 -5.77
CA PHE A 424 -6.96 -13.48 -6.70
C PHE A 424 -6.43 -12.21 -6.05
N ARG A 425 -6.87 -11.87 -4.84
CA ARG A 425 -6.37 -10.67 -4.14
C ARG A 425 -4.88 -10.80 -3.79
N VAL A 426 -4.42 -11.99 -3.43
CA VAL A 426 -2.98 -12.31 -3.26
C VAL A 426 -2.24 -12.09 -4.58
N PHE A 427 -2.71 -12.67 -5.69
CA PHE A 427 -2.11 -12.48 -7.02
C PHE A 427 -2.03 -11.00 -7.43
N ALA A 428 -3.08 -10.22 -7.13
CA ALA A 428 -3.09 -8.78 -7.37
C ALA A 428 -2.03 -8.04 -6.56
N ARG A 429 -1.90 -8.36 -5.25
CA ARG A 429 -0.86 -7.76 -4.39
C ARG A 429 0.54 -8.15 -4.83
N MET A 430 0.73 -9.37 -5.33
CA MET A 430 2.01 -9.85 -5.84
C MET A 430 2.34 -9.35 -7.26
N GLY A 431 1.41 -8.65 -7.92
CA GLY A 431 1.63 -8.04 -9.23
C GLY A 431 1.47 -9.00 -10.42
N PHE A 432 0.66 -10.05 -10.29
CA PHE A 432 0.46 -11.05 -11.34
C PHE A 432 -0.63 -10.67 -12.36
N THR A 433 -1.26 -9.52 -12.20
CA THR A 433 -2.34 -9.02 -13.07
C THR A 433 -1.79 -8.56 -14.42
N GLU A 434 -2.43 -8.98 -15.51
CA GLU A 434 -2.11 -8.54 -16.89
C GLU A 434 -3.42 -8.28 -17.65
N GLY A 435 -3.94 -7.05 -17.57
CA GLY A 435 -5.24 -6.70 -18.15
C GLY A 435 -6.37 -7.62 -17.67
N ALA A 436 -7.02 -8.33 -18.62
CA ALA A 436 -8.09 -9.30 -18.34
C ALA A 436 -7.62 -10.76 -18.38
N ALA A 437 -6.32 -11.02 -18.52
CA ALA A 437 -5.76 -12.36 -18.56
C ALA A 437 -5.66 -12.97 -17.16
N GLY A 438 -5.64 -14.31 -17.12
CA GLY A 438 -5.54 -15.10 -15.91
C GLY A 438 -6.89 -15.51 -15.33
N HIS A 439 -6.91 -16.72 -14.79
CA HIS A 439 -8.11 -17.41 -14.34
C HIS A 439 -7.73 -18.45 -13.29
N ILE A 440 -8.63 -18.60 -12.33
CA ILE A 440 -8.63 -19.69 -11.36
C ILE A 440 -9.95 -20.41 -11.59
N SER A 441 -9.93 -21.74 -11.60
CA SER A 441 -11.15 -22.54 -11.57
C SER A 441 -11.14 -23.46 -10.37
N VAL A 442 -12.33 -23.71 -9.81
CA VAL A 442 -12.51 -24.73 -8.77
C VAL A 442 -13.71 -25.61 -9.09
N ARG A 443 -13.53 -26.92 -8.98
CA ARG A 443 -14.58 -27.93 -9.15
C ARG A 443 -15.60 -27.81 -8.04
N ASP A 444 -16.86 -27.82 -8.42
CA ASP A 444 -17.95 -27.73 -7.48
C ASP A 444 -18.06 -29.02 -6.63
N PRO A 445 -18.19 -28.92 -5.30
CA PRO A 445 -18.26 -30.08 -4.43
C PRO A 445 -19.67 -30.69 -4.34
N VAL A 446 -20.70 -30.00 -4.86
CA VAL A 446 -22.08 -30.52 -4.91
C VAL A 446 -22.32 -31.28 -6.22
N ASP A 447 -21.92 -30.71 -7.35
CA ASP A 447 -21.93 -31.33 -8.67
C ASP A 447 -20.52 -31.29 -9.29
N ARG A 448 -19.77 -32.38 -9.13
CA ARG A 448 -18.37 -32.47 -9.53
C ARG A 448 -18.12 -32.37 -11.05
N ASN A 449 -19.16 -32.35 -11.88
CA ASN A 449 -19.08 -32.09 -13.32
C ASN A 449 -19.24 -30.60 -13.66
N THR A 450 -19.24 -29.72 -12.66
CA THR A 450 -19.38 -28.28 -12.83
C THR A 450 -18.27 -27.53 -12.09
N PHE A 451 -18.03 -26.28 -12.47
CA PHE A 451 -16.88 -25.50 -12.03
C PHE A 451 -17.26 -24.06 -11.73
N TRP A 452 -16.49 -23.42 -10.85
CA TRP A 452 -16.57 -22.00 -10.57
C TRP A 452 -15.34 -21.30 -11.14
N ILE A 453 -15.55 -20.16 -11.81
CA ILE A 453 -14.48 -19.33 -12.41
C ILE A 453 -14.73 -17.84 -12.11
N ASN A 454 -13.69 -17.01 -12.20
CA ASN A 454 -13.83 -15.57 -12.09
C ASN A 454 -14.54 -14.94 -13.31
N PRO A 455 -15.23 -13.80 -13.11
CA PRO A 455 -15.80 -13.03 -14.21
C PRO A 455 -14.69 -12.37 -15.06
N MET A 456 -14.95 -12.20 -16.35
CA MET A 456 -14.03 -11.54 -17.27
C MET A 456 -13.98 -10.02 -17.03
N GLY A 457 -12.78 -9.44 -17.06
CA GLY A 457 -12.58 -7.99 -17.03
C GLY A 457 -12.72 -7.33 -15.64
N VAL A 458 -12.85 -8.11 -14.57
CA VAL A 458 -12.82 -7.60 -13.20
C VAL A 458 -11.40 -7.74 -12.64
N HIS A 459 -10.86 -6.65 -12.09
CA HIS A 459 -9.52 -6.64 -11.52
C HIS A 459 -9.43 -7.62 -10.34
N PHE A 460 -8.39 -8.46 -10.30
CA PHE A 460 -8.22 -9.52 -9.29
C PHE A 460 -8.34 -9.01 -7.84
N GLY A 461 -7.77 -7.84 -7.55
CA GLY A 461 -7.83 -7.20 -6.23
C GLY A 461 -9.23 -6.79 -5.75
N MET A 462 -10.26 -6.85 -6.61
CA MET A 462 -11.64 -6.49 -6.27
C MET A 462 -12.54 -7.72 -6.06
N LEU A 463 -12.13 -8.90 -6.51
CA LEU A 463 -12.98 -10.08 -6.53
C LEU A 463 -13.44 -10.50 -5.13
N LYS A 464 -14.69 -10.97 -5.05
CA LYS A 464 -15.38 -11.51 -3.89
C LYS A 464 -15.97 -12.88 -4.23
N ALA A 465 -16.26 -13.70 -3.22
CA ALA A 465 -16.91 -15.01 -3.43
C ALA A 465 -18.22 -14.90 -4.23
N SER A 466 -19.00 -13.82 -3.99
CA SER A 466 -20.25 -13.54 -4.69
C SER A 466 -20.09 -13.20 -6.18
N ASP A 467 -18.88 -12.87 -6.63
CA ASP A 467 -18.63 -12.49 -8.02
C ASP A 467 -18.40 -13.70 -8.94
N MET A 468 -18.15 -14.88 -8.36
CA MET A 468 -17.79 -16.10 -9.09
C MET A 468 -18.95 -16.63 -9.94
N VAL A 469 -18.60 -17.16 -11.10
CA VAL A 469 -19.53 -17.65 -12.11
C VAL A 469 -19.53 -19.17 -12.09
N HIS A 470 -20.71 -19.79 -11.97
CA HIS A 470 -20.86 -21.25 -12.01
C HIS A 470 -21.09 -21.68 -13.47
N ILE A 471 -20.26 -22.58 -13.96
CA ILE A 471 -20.24 -23.03 -15.34
C ILE A 471 -20.19 -24.56 -15.44
N ASN A 472 -20.71 -25.11 -16.53
CA ASN A 472 -20.59 -26.53 -16.85
C ASN A 472 -19.29 -26.85 -17.58
N GLU A 473 -19.06 -28.12 -17.91
CA GLU A 473 -17.86 -28.59 -18.61
C GLU A 473 -17.64 -27.98 -20.00
N ASP A 474 -18.72 -27.50 -20.63
CA ASP A 474 -18.72 -26.87 -21.96
C ASP A 474 -18.58 -25.34 -21.90
N GLY A 475 -18.29 -24.79 -20.71
CA GLY A 475 -18.09 -23.35 -20.49
C GLY A 475 -19.37 -22.52 -20.48
N GLN A 476 -20.54 -23.16 -20.42
CA GLN A 476 -21.82 -22.47 -20.35
C GLN A 476 -22.13 -22.03 -18.92
N VAL A 477 -22.62 -20.78 -18.77
CA VAL A 477 -23.01 -20.22 -17.47
C VAL A 477 -24.32 -20.83 -16.98
N ILE A 478 -24.25 -21.59 -15.88
CA ILE A 478 -25.38 -22.31 -15.28
C ILE A 478 -25.86 -21.69 -13.97
N GLY A 479 -25.05 -20.86 -13.29
CA GLY A 479 -25.41 -20.29 -12.00
C GLY A 479 -24.41 -19.24 -11.47
N GLY A 480 -24.52 -18.91 -10.18
CA GLY A 480 -23.69 -17.90 -9.55
C GLY A 480 -23.95 -16.50 -10.11
N ASN A 481 -22.89 -15.71 -10.28
CA ASN A 481 -22.94 -14.44 -10.97
C ASN A 481 -23.09 -14.64 -12.48
N ARG A 482 -24.19 -14.18 -13.08
CA ARG A 482 -24.52 -14.46 -14.50
C ARG A 482 -23.88 -13.44 -15.45
N VAL A 483 -22.55 -13.42 -15.51
CA VAL A 483 -21.76 -12.51 -16.35
C VAL A 483 -20.81 -13.29 -17.26
N ALA A 484 -20.21 -12.60 -18.24
CA ALA A 484 -19.28 -13.20 -19.19
C ALA A 484 -17.99 -13.71 -18.49
N VAL A 485 -17.47 -14.83 -18.99
CA VAL A 485 -16.21 -15.45 -18.59
C VAL A 485 -15.28 -15.53 -19.79
N ASN A 486 -13.98 -15.71 -19.56
CA ASN A 486 -13.03 -15.97 -20.64
C ASN A 486 -13.15 -17.44 -21.08
N ALA A 487 -13.90 -17.68 -22.17
CA ALA A 487 -14.14 -19.03 -22.69
C ALA A 487 -12.83 -19.76 -23.02
N ALA A 488 -11.89 -19.08 -23.71
CA ALA A 488 -10.58 -19.62 -24.05
C ALA A 488 -9.79 -20.09 -22.83
N GLY A 489 -9.75 -19.23 -21.81
CA GLY A 489 -9.10 -19.56 -20.55
C GLY A 489 -9.74 -20.76 -19.87
N PHE A 490 -11.06 -20.85 -19.91
CA PHE A 490 -11.77 -21.97 -19.30
C PHE A 490 -11.59 -23.30 -20.05
N THR A 491 -11.47 -23.29 -21.38
CA THR A 491 -11.26 -24.51 -22.17
C THR A 491 -10.02 -25.29 -21.70
N ILE A 492 -8.94 -24.58 -21.37
CA ILE A 492 -7.72 -25.19 -20.79
C ILE A 492 -8.03 -25.84 -19.43
N HIS A 493 -8.73 -25.12 -18.56
CA HIS A 493 -9.07 -25.61 -17.22
C HIS A 493 -10.05 -26.81 -17.28
N SER A 494 -11.03 -26.78 -18.18
CA SER A 494 -11.97 -27.87 -18.43
C SER A 494 -11.24 -29.14 -18.87
N ALA A 495 -10.30 -29.04 -19.80
CA ALA A 495 -9.50 -30.18 -20.24
C ALA A 495 -8.67 -30.79 -19.09
N ILE A 496 -8.06 -29.94 -18.24
CA ILE A 496 -7.30 -30.40 -17.06
C ILE A 496 -8.23 -31.11 -16.08
N HIS A 497 -9.37 -30.50 -15.72
CA HIS A 497 -10.30 -31.11 -14.79
C HIS A 497 -10.92 -32.41 -15.31
N LYS A 498 -11.16 -32.54 -16.63
CA LYS A 498 -11.62 -33.79 -17.25
C LYS A 498 -10.54 -34.87 -17.18
N ALA A 499 -9.29 -34.52 -17.48
CA ALA A 499 -8.16 -35.46 -17.45
C ALA A 499 -7.72 -35.85 -16.03
N ARG A 500 -7.94 -34.97 -15.05
CA ARG A 500 -7.51 -35.12 -13.65
C ARG A 500 -8.69 -34.92 -12.68
N PRO A 501 -9.50 -35.98 -12.44
CA PRO A 501 -10.61 -35.93 -11.47
C PRO A 501 -10.17 -35.64 -10.03
N ASP A 502 -8.90 -35.87 -9.72
CA ASP A 502 -8.24 -35.57 -8.44
C ASP A 502 -7.92 -34.08 -8.27
N VAL A 503 -7.88 -33.30 -9.36
CA VAL A 503 -7.68 -31.86 -9.32
C VAL A 503 -9.00 -31.16 -9.08
N ASP A 504 -9.08 -30.46 -7.94
CA ASP A 504 -10.20 -29.62 -7.56
C ASP A 504 -9.97 -28.16 -7.94
N ALA A 505 -8.74 -27.66 -7.97
CA ALA A 505 -8.45 -26.28 -8.36
C ALA A 505 -7.30 -26.16 -9.36
N ALA A 506 -7.39 -25.21 -10.28
CA ALA A 506 -6.34 -24.85 -11.22
C ALA A 506 -6.15 -23.34 -11.29
N CYS A 507 -4.91 -22.87 -11.30
CA CYS A 507 -4.53 -21.46 -11.31
C CYS A 507 -3.66 -21.15 -12.53
N HIS A 508 -3.99 -20.08 -13.25
CA HIS A 508 -3.20 -19.56 -14.37
C HIS A 508 -3.18 -18.03 -14.34
N ALA A 509 -2.01 -17.45 -14.57
CA ALA A 509 -1.84 -16.02 -14.80
C ALA A 509 -0.60 -15.75 -15.67
N HIS A 510 -0.56 -14.56 -16.27
CA HIS A 510 0.58 -14.12 -17.10
C HIS A 510 1.59 -13.34 -16.26
N SER A 511 2.01 -13.93 -15.14
CA SER A 511 2.93 -13.33 -14.19
C SER A 511 4.31 -13.04 -14.83
N LYS A 512 4.96 -11.98 -14.36
CA LYS A 512 6.09 -11.35 -15.06
C LYS A 512 7.26 -12.30 -15.28
N TYR A 513 7.70 -13.00 -14.24
CA TYR A 513 8.89 -13.83 -14.26
C TYR A 513 8.61 -15.22 -14.82
N GLY A 514 7.44 -15.79 -14.55
CA GLY A 514 6.96 -17.03 -15.12
C GLY A 514 6.82 -16.93 -16.62
N LYS A 515 6.23 -15.83 -17.12
CA LYS A 515 6.20 -15.53 -18.55
C LYS A 515 7.62 -15.40 -19.13
N ALA A 516 8.50 -14.66 -18.47
CA ALA A 516 9.89 -14.52 -18.92
C ALA A 516 10.64 -15.86 -18.97
N TRP A 517 10.56 -16.67 -17.91
CA TRP A 517 11.20 -17.98 -17.83
C TRP A 517 10.64 -18.97 -18.85
N SER A 518 9.32 -18.94 -19.07
CA SER A 518 8.66 -19.82 -20.04
C SER A 518 9.21 -19.68 -21.46
N THR A 519 9.83 -18.54 -21.81
CA THR A 519 10.42 -18.32 -23.13
C THR A 519 11.58 -19.27 -23.44
N PHE A 520 12.25 -19.78 -22.40
CA PHE A 520 13.36 -20.73 -22.56
C PHE A 520 12.89 -22.16 -22.85
N GLY A 521 11.61 -22.49 -22.62
CA GLY A 521 11.10 -23.84 -22.83
C GLY A 521 11.84 -24.91 -22.02
N LYS A 522 12.28 -24.58 -20.79
CA LYS A 522 13.08 -25.47 -19.94
C LYS A 522 12.50 -25.59 -18.52
N PRO A 523 12.73 -26.72 -17.83
CA PRO A 523 12.30 -26.91 -16.44
C PRO A 523 13.02 -25.97 -15.48
N LEU A 524 12.48 -25.83 -14.27
CA LEU A 524 13.16 -25.19 -13.14
C LEU A 524 14.27 -26.09 -12.61
N ASP A 525 15.40 -25.49 -12.24
CA ASP A 525 16.51 -26.16 -11.59
C ASP A 525 16.36 -26.08 -10.08
N MET A 526 16.78 -27.13 -9.37
CA MET A 526 16.76 -27.20 -7.91
C MET A 526 17.91 -26.38 -7.32
N ILE A 527 17.83 -25.05 -7.39
CA ILE A 527 18.90 -24.13 -6.94
C ILE A 527 18.63 -23.51 -5.57
N SER A 528 17.45 -23.74 -5.00
CA SER A 528 17.03 -23.30 -3.67
C SER A 528 16.14 -24.37 -3.03
N GLN A 529 16.00 -24.33 -1.71
CA GLN A 529 15.09 -25.23 -0.98
C GLN A 529 13.64 -25.08 -1.47
N ASP A 530 13.23 -23.86 -1.79
CA ASP A 530 11.92 -23.53 -2.35
C ASP A 530 11.70 -24.22 -3.71
N ALA A 531 12.73 -24.21 -4.57
CA ALA A 531 12.66 -24.88 -5.88
C ALA A 531 12.43 -26.40 -5.74
N CYS A 532 12.90 -27.02 -4.65
CA CYS A 532 12.71 -28.44 -4.37
C CYS A 532 11.22 -28.83 -4.23
N ILE A 533 10.30 -27.90 -3.95
CA ILE A 533 8.86 -28.18 -3.97
C ILE A 533 8.39 -28.61 -5.37
N PHE A 534 9.13 -28.27 -6.42
CA PHE A 534 8.84 -28.67 -7.80
C PHE A 534 9.70 -29.85 -8.30
N TYR A 535 10.50 -30.48 -7.44
CA TYR A 535 11.37 -31.58 -7.83
C TYR A 535 10.55 -32.75 -8.40
N LYS A 536 10.65 -32.98 -9.72
CA LYS A 536 9.88 -33.98 -10.48
C LYS A 536 8.35 -33.83 -10.31
N ASP A 537 7.88 -32.62 -10.02
CA ASP A 537 6.46 -32.25 -9.88
C ASP A 537 6.08 -31.05 -10.78
N HIS A 538 6.86 -30.83 -11.83
CA HIS A 538 6.53 -29.88 -12.87
C HIS A 538 6.96 -30.37 -14.25
N SER A 539 6.30 -29.83 -15.28
CA SER A 539 6.54 -30.16 -16.69
C SER A 539 6.70 -28.89 -17.52
N VAL A 540 7.13 -29.04 -18.77
CA VAL A 540 7.16 -27.97 -19.77
C VAL A 540 6.28 -28.39 -20.93
N TYR A 541 5.30 -27.55 -21.26
CA TYR A 541 4.55 -27.63 -22.50
C TYR A 541 5.27 -26.77 -23.55
N SER A 542 5.82 -27.42 -24.59
CA SER A 542 6.74 -26.79 -25.55
C SER A 542 6.12 -26.47 -26.92
N ASP A 543 4.79 -26.48 -27.03
CA ASP A 543 4.09 -26.37 -28.31
C ASP A 543 3.12 -25.19 -28.31
N PHE A 544 3.66 -23.97 -28.28
CA PHE A 544 2.85 -22.74 -28.32
C PHE A 544 2.21 -22.55 -29.70
N GLY A 545 0.94 -22.95 -29.83
CA GLY A 545 0.19 -22.90 -31.09
C GLY A 545 -0.52 -21.58 -31.41
N GLY A 546 -0.49 -20.60 -30.50
CA GLY A 546 -1.31 -19.38 -30.57
C GLY A 546 -2.78 -19.63 -30.19
N VAL A 547 -3.64 -18.61 -30.31
CA VAL A 547 -5.07 -18.63 -29.87
C VAL A 547 -5.99 -19.47 -30.80
N VAL A 548 -5.46 -20.50 -31.47
CA VAL A 548 -6.19 -21.21 -32.54
C VAL A 548 -6.60 -22.61 -32.07
N PHE A 549 -7.92 -22.82 -31.99
CA PHE A 549 -8.64 -24.02 -31.55
C PHE A 549 -8.30 -24.49 -30.14
N GLU A 550 -8.92 -23.80 -29.18
CA GLU A 550 -8.74 -23.91 -27.72
C GLU A 550 -8.90 -25.36 -27.19
N ASP A 551 -9.78 -26.17 -27.79
CA ASP A 551 -10.05 -27.55 -27.35
C ASP A 551 -8.82 -28.45 -27.53
N ASP A 552 -8.12 -28.32 -28.65
CA ASP A 552 -6.93 -29.13 -28.95
C ASP A 552 -5.73 -28.69 -28.10
N GLU A 553 -5.62 -27.39 -27.80
CA GLU A 553 -4.56 -26.86 -26.92
C GLU A 553 -4.78 -27.28 -25.47
N GLY A 554 -6.01 -27.19 -24.95
CA GLY A 554 -6.33 -27.63 -23.60
C GLY A 554 -5.99 -29.10 -23.37
N ALA A 555 -6.31 -29.98 -24.32
CA ALA A 555 -5.98 -31.40 -24.24
C ALA A 555 -4.46 -31.66 -24.23
N ARG A 556 -3.68 -30.93 -25.04
CA ARG A 556 -2.21 -31.03 -25.04
C ARG A 556 -1.59 -30.52 -23.76
N ILE A 557 -2.11 -29.42 -23.18
CA ILE A 557 -1.66 -28.91 -21.89
C ILE A 557 -1.97 -29.92 -20.77
N ALA A 558 -3.17 -30.50 -20.76
CA ALA A 558 -3.53 -31.54 -19.80
C ALA A 558 -2.63 -32.79 -19.94
N GLN A 559 -2.29 -33.18 -21.17
CA GLN A 559 -1.33 -34.25 -21.43
C GLN A 559 0.08 -33.91 -20.93
N ALA A 560 0.55 -32.68 -21.13
CA ALA A 560 1.86 -32.22 -20.67
C ALA A 560 1.95 -32.19 -19.14
N LEU A 561 0.91 -31.70 -18.46
CA LEU A 561 0.78 -31.78 -17.00
C LEU A 561 0.85 -33.24 -16.54
N GLY A 562 0.19 -34.14 -17.27
CA GLY A 562 0.25 -35.57 -17.03
C GLY A 562 -0.47 -35.99 -15.74
N PRO A 563 -0.29 -37.25 -15.31
CA PRO A 563 -1.10 -37.84 -14.24
C PRO A 563 -0.61 -37.49 -12.82
N LYS A 564 0.56 -36.87 -12.68
CA LYS A 564 1.22 -36.68 -11.38
C LYS A 564 1.57 -35.22 -11.09
N ASN A 565 2.14 -34.51 -12.06
CA ASN A 565 2.61 -33.16 -11.81
C ASN A 565 1.45 -32.25 -11.42
N ARG A 566 1.77 -31.29 -10.57
CA ARG A 566 0.86 -30.19 -10.17
C ARG A 566 1.18 -28.88 -10.88
N SER A 567 2.33 -28.77 -11.52
CA SER A 567 2.76 -27.54 -12.19
C SER A 567 3.17 -27.79 -13.65
N VAL A 568 2.90 -26.83 -14.52
CA VAL A 568 3.36 -26.83 -15.91
C VAL A 568 3.77 -25.44 -16.35
N ILE A 569 4.95 -25.36 -16.98
CA ILE A 569 5.44 -24.16 -17.66
C ILE A 569 4.91 -24.21 -19.09
N LEU A 570 4.13 -23.21 -19.46
CA LEU A 570 3.58 -23.07 -20.81
C LEU A 570 4.53 -22.21 -21.63
N GLN A 571 5.32 -22.81 -22.53
CA GLN A 571 6.35 -22.10 -23.28
C GLN A 571 5.78 -20.87 -23.99
N ASN A 572 6.47 -19.73 -23.86
CA ASN A 572 6.05 -18.42 -24.38
C ASN A 572 4.70 -17.87 -23.87
N HIS A 573 4.08 -18.50 -22.86
CA HIS A 573 2.76 -18.12 -22.37
C HIS A 573 2.79 -17.75 -20.87
N GLY A 574 3.22 -18.65 -20.00
CA GLY A 574 3.22 -18.42 -18.55
C GLY A 574 3.24 -19.70 -17.74
N LEU A 575 2.62 -19.66 -16.56
CA LEU A 575 2.58 -20.77 -15.61
C LEU A 575 1.15 -21.28 -15.45
N LEU A 576 0.99 -22.56 -15.16
CA LEU A 576 -0.26 -23.14 -14.70
C LEU A 576 0.03 -24.12 -13.57
N THR A 577 -0.76 -24.05 -12.51
CA THR A 577 -0.66 -24.95 -11.36
C THR A 577 -2.02 -25.54 -11.00
N ALA A 578 -2.01 -26.68 -10.33
CA ALA A 578 -3.18 -27.47 -9.96
C ALA A 578 -3.04 -28.03 -8.55
N GLY A 579 -4.16 -28.28 -7.88
CA GLY A 579 -4.19 -28.81 -6.52
C GLY A 579 -5.55 -29.34 -6.09
N GLY A 580 -5.60 -29.97 -4.91
CA GLY A 580 -6.83 -30.40 -4.26
C GLY A 580 -7.57 -29.26 -3.55
N THR A 581 -6.90 -28.12 -3.36
CA THR A 581 -7.49 -26.89 -2.84
C THR A 581 -7.03 -25.69 -3.67
N VAL A 582 -7.79 -24.60 -3.61
CA VAL A 582 -7.40 -23.34 -4.25
C VAL A 582 -6.06 -22.85 -3.67
N ASP A 583 -5.91 -22.94 -2.35
CA ASP A 583 -4.73 -22.51 -1.61
C ASP A 583 -3.46 -23.26 -2.03
N GLU A 584 -3.55 -24.59 -2.16
CA GLU A 584 -2.43 -25.41 -2.68
C GLU A 584 -2.02 -24.93 -4.08
N ALA A 585 -2.98 -24.82 -5.01
CA ALA A 585 -2.69 -24.39 -6.38
C ALA A 585 -2.13 -22.96 -6.42
N ALA A 586 -2.68 -22.05 -5.62
CA ALA A 586 -2.27 -20.65 -5.55
C ALA A 586 -0.89 -20.47 -4.91
N TYR A 587 -0.55 -21.26 -3.87
CA TYR A 587 0.78 -21.26 -3.28
C TYR A 587 1.82 -21.79 -4.26
N LEU A 588 1.54 -22.93 -4.91
CA LEU A 588 2.41 -23.46 -5.96
C LEU A 588 2.66 -22.41 -7.05
N PHE A 589 1.62 -21.68 -7.49
CA PHE A 589 1.76 -20.63 -8.49
C PHE A 589 2.70 -19.51 -8.00
N SER A 590 2.44 -18.97 -6.81
CA SER A 590 3.20 -17.89 -6.20
C SER A 590 4.67 -18.27 -5.97
N LEU A 591 4.92 -19.50 -5.54
CA LEU A 591 6.26 -20.04 -5.32
C LEU A 591 6.98 -20.29 -6.65
N MET A 592 6.28 -20.78 -7.66
CA MET A 592 6.85 -21.03 -8.98
C MET A 592 7.28 -19.72 -9.64
N GLU A 593 6.44 -18.68 -9.57
CA GLU A 593 6.78 -17.33 -10.03
C GLU A 593 8.03 -16.79 -9.33
N ARG A 594 8.12 -16.92 -8.00
CA ARG A 594 9.30 -16.51 -7.24
C ARG A 594 10.54 -17.31 -7.63
N THR A 595 10.39 -18.60 -7.89
CA THR A 595 11.48 -19.48 -8.33
C THR A 595 11.98 -19.05 -9.70
N CYS A 596 11.08 -18.71 -10.64
CA CYS A 596 11.44 -18.13 -11.92
C CYS A 596 12.21 -16.81 -11.77
N GLU A 597 11.79 -15.92 -10.86
CA GLU A 597 12.52 -14.68 -10.55
C GLU A 597 13.95 -14.96 -10.10
N VAL A 598 14.11 -15.85 -9.12
CA VAL A 598 15.43 -16.22 -8.58
C VAL A 598 16.32 -16.85 -9.66
N GLN A 599 15.78 -17.77 -10.46
CA GLN A 599 16.56 -18.37 -11.55
C GLN A 599 16.99 -17.35 -12.60
N LEU A 600 16.10 -16.44 -13.01
CA LEU A 600 16.45 -15.36 -13.94
C LEU A 600 17.56 -14.47 -13.39
N LEU A 601 17.49 -14.12 -12.11
CA LEU A 601 18.53 -13.33 -11.43
C LEU A 601 19.87 -14.08 -11.41
N VAL A 602 19.88 -15.34 -11.00
CA VAL A 602 21.10 -16.16 -10.95
C VAL A 602 21.70 -16.31 -12.35
N GLU A 603 20.89 -16.64 -13.35
CA GLU A 603 21.36 -16.83 -14.73
C GLU A 603 21.86 -15.53 -15.37
N SER A 604 21.30 -14.37 -14.99
CA SER A 604 21.75 -13.06 -15.48
C SER A 604 23.18 -12.69 -15.05
N THR A 605 23.70 -13.32 -13.99
CA THR A 605 25.06 -13.04 -13.51
C THR A 605 26.15 -13.65 -14.40
N GLY A 606 25.82 -14.69 -15.18
CA GLY A 606 26.79 -15.50 -15.91
C GLY A 606 27.76 -16.31 -15.03
N LEU A 607 27.62 -16.27 -13.70
CA LEU A 607 28.48 -17.01 -12.79
C LEU A 607 28.07 -18.49 -12.73
N PRO A 608 29.03 -19.42 -12.51
CA PRO A 608 28.71 -20.82 -12.24
C PRO A 608 27.77 -20.95 -11.03
N ARG A 609 26.73 -21.78 -11.16
CA ARG A 609 25.80 -22.11 -10.08
C ARG A 609 25.93 -23.57 -9.67
N ASN A 610 25.64 -23.85 -8.40
CA ASN A 610 25.49 -25.21 -7.89
C ASN A 610 24.00 -25.54 -7.79
N THR A 611 23.64 -26.78 -8.09
CA THR A 611 22.30 -27.33 -7.86
C THR A 611 22.31 -28.20 -6.62
N ILE A 612 21.18 -28.26 -5.94
CA ILE A 612 20.92 -29.22 -4.86
C ILE A 612 20.91 -30.62 -5.49
N SER A 613 21.50 -31.61 -4.79
CA SER A 613 21.54 -32.99 -5.27
C SER A 613 20.14 -33.59 -5.33
N ASP A 614 19.93 -34.54 -6.24
CA ASP A 614 18.66 -35.27 -6.38
C ASP A 614 18.17 -35.88 -5.07
N GLU A 615 19.08 -36.41 -4.24
CA GLU A 615 18.76 -36.98 -2.92
C GLU A 615 18.22 -35.92 -1.95
N ALA A 616 18.89 -34.76 -1.86
CA ALA A 616 18.47 -33.67 -0.99
C ALA A 616 17.17 -33.02 -1.51
N ALA A 617 17.03 -32.85 -2.83
CA ALA A 617 15.82 -32.31 -3.44
C ALA A 617 14.62 -33.23 -3.22
N GLU A 618 14.79 -34.56 -3.38
CA GLU A 618 13.73 -35.53 -3.09
C GLU A 618 13.35 -35.53 -1.61
N TYR A 619 14.33 -35.49 -0.71
CA TYR A 619 14.09 -35.39 0.73
C TYR A 619 13.26 -34.15 1.04
N THR A 620 13.68 -32.96 0.59
CA THR A 620 12.94 -31.72 0.81
C THR A 620 11.54 -31.78 0.22
N TYR A 621 11.37 -32.26 -1.01
CA TYR A 621 10.06 -32.42 -1.65
C TYR A 621 9.11 -33.26 -0.79
N ARG A 622 9.58 -34.41 -0.30
CA ARG A 622 8.77 -35.35 0.50
C ARG A 622 8.18 -34.73 1.77
N TYR A 623 8.90 -33.79 2.38
CA TYR A 623 8.48 -33.15 3.64
C TYR A 623 7.76 -31.81 3.45
N ASN A 624 7.97 -31.11 2.33
CA ASN A 624 7.45 -29.76 2.13
C ASN A 624 6.36 -29.66 1.07
N ALA A 625 6.14 -30.68 0.25
CA ALA A 625 5.24 -30.62 -0.90
C ALA A 625 3.93 -31.41 -0.71
N ASP A 626 3.59 -31.85 0.51
CA ASP A 626 2.29 -32.50 0.76
C ASP A 626 1.14 -31.48 0.78
N PRO A 627 -0.10 -31.89 0.46
CA PRO A 627 -1.23 -30.97 0.33
C PRO A 627 -1.53 -30.13 1.58
N ASN A 628 -1.35 -30.67 2.79
CA ASN A 628 -1.61 -29.90 4.01
C ASN A 628 -0.54 -28.83 4.21
N THR A 629 0.73 -29.17 4.00
CA THR A 629 1.82 -28.20 4.08
C THR A 629 1.62 -27.08 3.07
N LEU A 630 1.33 -27.39 1.80
CA LEU A 630 1.11 -26.35 0.78
C LEU A 630 -0.11 -25.48 1.06
N TYR A 631 -1.20 -26.05 1.60
CA TYR A 631 -2.35 -25.28 2.08
C TYR A 631 -1.95 -24.30 3.19
N THR A 632 -1.24 -24.80 4.18
CA THR A 632 -0.73 -24.05 5.34
C THR A 632 0.16 -22.90 4.90
N GLU A 633 1.09 -23.14 3.97
CA GLU A 633 2.03 -22.15 3.47
C GLU A 633 1.34 -20.98 2.74
N PHE A 634 0.14 -21.19 2.20
CA PHE A 634 -0.67 -20.11 1.60
C PHE A 634 -1.36 -19.23 2.64
N GLN A 635 -1.67 -19.77 3.83
CA GLN A 635 -2.54 -19.11 4.81
C GLN A 635 -2.05 -17.73 5.25
N PRO A 636 -0.74 -17.47 5.47
CA PRO A 636 -0.29 -16.13 5.85
C PRO A 636 -0.67 -15.03 4.83
N ASP A 637 -0.57 -15.34 3.53
CA ASP A 637 -0.94 -14.40 2.47
C ASP A 637 -2.46 -14.24 2.35
N PHE A 638 -3.22 -15.32 2.53
CA PHE A 638 -4.68 -15.31 2.55
C PHE A 638 -5.23 -14.53 3.75
N GLU A 639 -4.77 -14.84 4.97
CA GLU A 639 -5.16 -14.17 6.21
C GLU A 639 -4.84 -12.67 6.18
N TYR A 640 -3.73 -12.29 5.55
CA TYR A 640 -3.42 -10.89 5.32
C TYR A 640 -4.46 -10.21 4.42
N GLU A 641 -4.92 -10.86 3.36
CA GLU A 641 -6.00 -10.33 2.52
C GLU A 641 -7.35 -10.31 3.25
N VAL A 642 -7.66 -11.31 4.09
CA VAL A 642 -8.84 -11.29 4.97
C VAL A 642 -8.80 -10.07 5.88
N TRP A 643 -7.70 -9.87 6.61
CA TRP A 643 -7.51 -8.73 7.49
C TRP A 643 -7.63 -7.39 6.75
N LYS A 644 -6.92 -7.27 5.62
CA LYS A 644 -6.87 -6.06 4.80
C LYS A 644 -8.21 -5.73 4.14
N SER A 645 -9.04 -6.72 3.88
CA SER A 645 -10.36 -6.55 3.26
C SER A 645 -11.38 -5.87 4.18
N ASN A 646 -11.10 -5.77 5.49
CA ASN A 646 -12.01 -5.19 6.48
C ASN A 646 -13.43 -5.81 6.43
N GLY A 647 -13.49 -7.14 6.28
CA GLY A 647 -14.73 -7.92 6.26
C GLY A 647 -15.38 -8.12 4.88
N GLU A 648 -14.76 -7.64 3.80
CA GLU A 648 -15.22 -7.99 2.45
C GLU A 648 -14.83 -9.41 2.01
N LEU A 649 -13.68 -9.89 2.48
CA LEU A 649 -13.21 -11.26 2.32
C LEU A 649 -13.40 -11.98 3.66
N GLN A 650 -13.84 -13.24 3.60
CA GLN A 650 -14.10 -14.07 4.77
C GLN A 650 -13.11 -15.23 4.82
N SER A 651 -12.91 -15.78 6.01
CA SER A 651 -11.97 -16.88 6.27
C SER A 651 -12.55 -18.27 5.98
N GLY A 652 -13.74 -18.39 5.40
CA GLY A 652 -14.33 -19.67 5.01
C GLY A 652 -14.84 -20.57 6.14
N VAL A 653 -14.59 -20.21 7.41
CA VAL A 653 -14.93 -21.03 8.59
C VAL A 653 -15.68 -20.17 9.61
N ASN A 654 -17.00 -20.05 9.45
CA ASN A 654 -17.92 -19.51 10.47
C ASN A 654 -18.92 -20.57 10.90
#